data_AF-A0AAE1WFJ4-F1
#
_entry.id   AF-A0AAE1WFJ4-F1
#
_cell.length_a   1.000
_cell.length_b   1.000
_cell.length_c   1.000
_cell.angle_alpha   90.00
_cell.angle_beta   90.00
_cell.angle_gamma   90.00
#
_symmetry.space_group_name_H-M   'P 1'
#
loop_
_entity.id
_entity.type
_entity.pdbx_description
1 polymer ?
#
loop_
_entity_poly.entity_id
_entity_poly.type
_entity_poly.pdbx_seq_one_letter_code
_entity_poly.pdbx_strand_id
1 'polypeptide(L)'
;MQQHIFNTMRSLKMIDGCKGNQVYAVNPTASGGGGGGGGAGGGAAGGGVGEKFFQHLQDHLRVNSIRRISSTQIDPCLKSVDFVATLADVYRRLENCPESERSGVYMEQCAIFRGLPDPKLFRRCLRSARQHAVDVHSKVVLSAWLRFERREDELFGVSAMNCSGWSMECPKSSLVSGYNPESESDICLCHRGPEEGVGVEPGVRGQECSTSISHGDDEDDDCDMFFVLGTMRSNAIGIRLLHSLDHSNQCCMVASWNRGRREYISPEWISAKAMRAAEVFSRTKSVDSFDPNIVFELLILANRFCCDEMKSACDSYLASLVDDMDSAVLLIEYGLAETAYLLVAACLQVFLRELPNSMHNQNVMKLFCSSEAREKLASVGHASFLLYSFLSQIAMEEDMKSNTTVMLLERMVECATEDWQKQLALHQLGCVMLERKEYKDAQKWFESAVQAGHVYSLVGVARATNKRGHKYKAYKLMNSLVSEYTPSGWMYQERALYSSGKELMMDLNSATEMDPTLSYPYKYRAISLMEEHKIGAAISEINKIIGFKVSPDCLELRAWFLIAMEDYEGALTDVRALLTLDPHYMMFHGKLHGDQLVELLRHNVQQCSQADCWMQLYDRWSSVDDIGSLAVVHHMLANDPGKSLLRFRQSLLLLR
;
A
#
# COMPACT_ATOMS: atom_id res chain seq x y z
N MET A 1 44.67 22.87 -35.03
CA MET A 1 44.90 21.93 -33.90
C MET A 1 43.63 21.14 -33.51
N GLN A 2 42.62 21.04 -34.39
CA GLN A 2 41.33 20.37 -34.12
C GLN A 2 41.23 18.92 -34.65
N GLN A 3 42.17 18.46 -35.48
CA GLN A 3 42.11 17.11 -36.08
C GLN A 3 42.95 16.04 -35.37
N HIS A 4 43.76 16.42 -34.36
CA HIS A 4 44.69 15.47 -33.71
C HIS A 4 44.13 14.81 -32.43
N ILE A 5 43.02 15.28 -31.87
CA ILE A 5 42.40 14.69 -30.66
C ILE A 5 41.45 13.53 -31.03
N PHE A 6 40.86 13.54 -32.23
CA PHE A 6 39.91 12.50 -32.67
C PHE A 6 40.57 11.18 -33.12
N ASN A 7 41.87 11.14 -33.39
CA ASN A 7 42.56 9.92 -33.83
C ASN A 7 43.13 9.07 -32.68
N THR A 8 43.33 9.62 -31.48
CA THR A 8 44.00 8.92 -30.37
C THR A 8 43.06 8.00 -29.57
N MET A 9 41.75 8.03 -29.82
CA MET A 9 40.75 7.13 -29.23
C MET A 9 40.32 5.98 -30.16
N ARG A 10 41.00 5.75 -31.29
CA ARG A 10 40.67 4.66 -32.24
C ARG A 10 41.24 3.28 -31.89
N SER A 11 41.99 3.14 -30.80
CA SER A 11 42.61 1.86 -30.44
C SER A 11 42.60 1.61 -28.94
N LEU A 12 41.48 1.17 -28.39
CA LEU A 12 41.47 0.45 -27.10
C LEU A 12 40.21 -0.44 -27.05
N LYS A 13 40.41 -1.73 -27.35
CA LYS A 13 39.47 -2.79 -26.97
C LYS A 13 39.60 -3.00 -25.47
N MET A 14 38.50 -2.91 -24.72
CA MET A 14 38.43 -3.37 -23.34
C MET A 14 37.22 -4.29 -23.19
N ILE A 15 37.46 -5.58 -23.42
CA ILE A 15 36.75 -6.68 -22.79
C ILE A 15 37.61 -7.12 -21.60
N ASP A 16 36.95 -7.46 -20.50
CA ASP A 16 37.47 -7.95 -19.20
C ASP A 16 37.96 -6.90 -18.19
N GLY A 17 37.36 -6.95 -16.99
CA GLY A 17 37.87 -6.20 -15.84
C GLY A 17 36.92 -6.04 -14.65
N CYS A 18 36.46 -7.15 -14.06
CA CYS A 18 36.13 -7.15 -12.63
C CYS A 18 37.39 -6.79 -11.83
N LYS A 19 37.46 -5.62 -11.19
CA LYS A 19 38.26 -5.34 -9.97
C LYS A 19 38.06 -3.91 -9.48
N GLY A 20 37.79 -3.79 -8.17
CA GLY A 20 38.22 -2.66 -7.33
C GLY A 20 37.38 -1.39 -7.34
N ASN A 21 36.70 -1.11 -6.23
CA ASN A 21 36.23 0.22 -5.87
C ASN A 21 37.44 1.16 -5.68
N GLN A 22 37.48 2.28 -6.40
CA GLN A 22 38.23 3.46 -5.99
C GLN A 22 37.27 4.65 -5.97
N VAL A 23 37.14 5.24 -4.79
CA VAL A 23 36.36 6.45 -4.50
C VAL A 23 37.25 7.63 -4.84
N TYR A 24 36.83 8.46 -5.79
CA TYR A 24 37.38 9.81 -5.93
C TYR A 24 36.39 10.79 -5.32
N ALA A 25 36.78 11.36 -4.17
CA ALA A 25 36.13 12.51 -3.57
C ALA A 25 36.47 13.77 -4.37
N VAL A 26 35.48 14.60 -4.66
CA VAL A 26 35.69 15.96 -5.17
C VAL A 26 35.39 16.92 -4.02
N ASN A 27 36.45 17.50 -3.44
CA ASN A 27 36.36 18.59 -2.48
C ASN A 27 36.00 19.90 -3.20
N PRO A 28 35.07 20.73 -2.67
CA PRO A 28 34.84 22.07 -3.15
C PRO A 28 35.40 23.08 -2.16
N THR A 29 36.69 23.44 -2.24
CA THR A 29 37.20 24.67 -1.58
C THR A 29 38.50 25.16 -2.21
N ALA A 30 38.49 26.38 -2.73
CA ALA A 30 39.62 27.30 -2.67
C ALA A 30 39.11 28.76 -2.66
N SER A 31 39.23 29.39 -1.49
CA SER A 31 39.32 30.85 -1.28
C SER A 31 40.58 31.41 -1.97
N GLY A 32 40.82 32.69 -2.26
CA GLY A 32 40.12 33.96 -2.07
C GLY A 32 41.13 35.11 -2.34
N GLY A 33 40.66 36.28 -2.81
CA GLY A 33 41.24 37.60 -2.52
C GLY A 33 42.22 38.27 -3.51
N GLY A 34 41.83 39.45 -4.04
CA GLY A 34 42.70 40.64 -4.06
C GLY A 34 42.99 41.38 -5.38
N GLY A 35 42.17 42.40 -5.71
CA GLY A 35 42.62 43.77 -6.10
C GLY A 35 43.03 44.12 -7.54
N GLY A 36 42.40 45.16 -8.11
CA GLY A 36 42.99 46.03 -9.14
C GLY A 36 42.12 46.29 -10.38
N GLY A 37 41.53 47.49 -10.48
CA GLY A 37 40.74 47.92 -11.63
C GLY A 37 41.54 48.43 -12.83
N GLY A 38 40.92 48.44 -14.01
CA GLY A 38 41.41 49.13 -15.20
C GLY A 38 40.89 48.59 -16.54
N GLY A 39 39.86 49.24 -17.09
CA GLY A 39 39.72 49.63 -18.50
C GLY A 39 39.81 48.62 -19.67
N ALA A 40 38.64 48.43 -20.31
CA ALA A 40 38.40 48.42 -21.77
C ALA A 40 38.87 47.24 -22.67
N GLY A 41 37.90 46.65 -23.38
CA GLY A 41 38.04 46.35 -24.81
C GLY A 41 37.88 44.88 -25.25
N GLY A 42 36.71 44.57 -25.83
CA GLY A 42 36.63 43.72 -27.04
C GLY A 42 36.45 42.20 -26.86
N GLY A 43 35.42 41.67 -27.53
CA GLY A 43 35.35 40.27 -27.95
C GLY A 43 34.40 39.37 -27.17
N ALA A 44 33.11 39.42 -27.51
CA ALA A 44 32.17 38.38 -27.12
C ALA A 44 32.56 37.04 -27.80
N ALA A 45 33.26 36.18 -27.06
CA ALA A 45 33.46 34.77 -27.38
C ALA A 45 32.61 33.94 -26.39
N GLY A 46 31.30 33.88 -26.65
CA GLY A 46 30.32 33.19 -25.82
C GLY A 46 30.15 31.69 -26.10
N GLY A 47 31.22 30.95 -26.46
CA GLY A 47 31.12 29.53 -26.87
C GLY A 47 31.72 28.50 -25.89
N GLY A 48 32.53 28.91 -24.90
CA GLY A 48 33.46 27.98 -24.25
C GLY A 48 32.94 27.19 -23.04
N VAL A 49 31.81 27.56 -22.44
CA VAL A 49 31.34 26.96 -21.17
C VAL A 49 30.34 25.83 -21.41
N GLY A 50 29.42 26.00 -22.36
CA GLY A 50 28.42 24.99 -22.73
C GLY A 50 29.05 23.75 -23.37
N GLU A 51 29.93 23.93 -24.37
CA GLU A 51 30.59 22.80 -25.06
C GLU A 51 31.43 21.94 -24.12
N LYS A 52 32.16 22.57 -23.18
CA LYS A 52 32.95 21.83 -22.17
C LYS A 52 32.07 21.06 -21.20
N PHE A 53 30.91 21.61 -20.84
CA PHE A 53 29.94 20.91 -20.00
C PHE A 53 29.35 19.69 -20.72
N PHE A 54 28.93 19.84 -21.97
CA PHE A 54 28.39 18.72 -22.76
C PHE A 54 29.44 17.63 -23.02
N GLN A 55 30.68 18.01 -23.31
CA GLN A 55 31.78 17.06 -23.47
C GLN A 55 32.05 16.27 -22.17
N HIS A 56 32.09 16.97 -21.03
CA HIS A 56 32.28 16.34 -19.72
C HIS A 56 31.09 15.44 -19.34
N LEU A 57 29.86 15.85 -19.65
CA LEU A 57 28.66 15.04 -19.47
C LEU A 57 28.73 13.77 -20.32
N GLN A 58 29.15 13.88 -21.57
CA GLN A 58 29.24 12.77 -22.51
C GLN A 58 30.30 11.74 -22.08
N ASP A 59 31.46 12.20 -21.62
CA ASP A 59 32.53 11.34 -21.11
C ASP A 59 32.12 10.65 -19.80
N HIS A 60 31.42 11.36 -18.91
CA HIS A 60 30.95 10.80 -17.65
C HIS A 60 29.82 9.78 -17.83
N LEU A 61 28.91 10.01 -18.79
CA LEU A 61 27.84 9.07 -19.13
C LEU A 61 28.43 7.83 -19.78
N ARG A 62 29.36 7.95 -20.75
CA ARG A 62 30.07 6.80 -21.35
C ARG A 62 30.67 5.84 -20.32
N VAL A 63 31.26 6.34 -19.23
CA VAL A 63 31.89 5.50 -18.19
C VAL A 63 30.86 4.78 -17.30
N ASN A 64 29.62 5.28 -17.22
CA ASN A 64 28.62 4.81 -16.26
C ASN A 64 27.34 4.20 -16.88
N SER A 65 27.06 4.42 -18.16
CA SER A 65 25.78 4.07 -18.82
C SER A 65 25.46 2.57 -18.79
N ILE A 66 26.41 1.68 -19.13
CA ILE A 66 26.18 0.22 -19.02
C ILE A 66 26.23 -0.25 -17.57
N ARG A 67 27.11 0.35 -16.75
CA ARG A 67 27.32 -0.07 -15.34
C ARG A 67 26.08 0.12 -14.47
N ARG A 68 25.13 0.97 -14.86
CA ARG A 68 23.91 1.27 -14.12
C ARG A 68 22.70 1.50 -15.02
N ILE A 69 22.52 0.70 -16.07
CA ILE A 69 21.14 0.47 -16.55
C ILE A 69 20.38 0.05 -15.29
N SER A 70 19.35 0.80 -14.92
CA SER A 70 18.49 0.45 -13.79
C SER A 70 18.10 -1.01 -14.00
N SER A 71 18.71 -1.93 -13.23
CA SER A 71 18.28 -3.31 -13.23
C SER A 71 16.79 -3.22 -12.89
N THR A 72 15.94 -3.76 -13.76
CA THR A 72 14.49 -3.78 -13.56
C THR A 72 14.21 -4.10 -12.11
N GLN A 73 13.42 -3.32 -11.37
CA GLN A 73 13.16 -3.70 -9.98
C GLN A 73 12.40 -5.03 -9.95
N ILE A 74 12.57 -5.81 -8.89
CA ILE A 74 11.68 -6.97 -8.69
C ILE A 74 10.33 -6.39 -8.35
N ASP A 75 9.30 -6.82 -9.07
CA ASP A 75 7.93 -6.45 -8.76
C ASP A 75 7.54 -7.07 -7.42
N PRO A 76 7.15 -6.29 -6.39
CA PRO A 76 6.75 -6.82 -5.09
C PRO A 76 5.35 -7.47 -5.10
N CYS A 77 4.63 -7.46 -6.23
CA CYS A 77 3.29 -8.04 -6.36
C CYS A 77 3.32 -9.54 -6.70
N LEU A 78 2.14 -10.19 -6.62
CA LEU A 78 1.96 -11.54 -7.13
C LEU A 78 2.04 -11.53 -8.66
N LYS A 79 3.00 -12.29 -9.20
CA LYS A 79 3.17 -12.44 -10.64
C LYS A 79 3.14 -13.91 -11.02
N SER A 80 2.04 -14.34 -11.62
CA SER A 80 1.92 -15.70 -12.14
C SER A 80 2.57 -15.83 -13.52
N VAL A 81 2.98 -17.07 -13.86
CA VAL A 81 3.53 -17.39 -15.17
C VAL A 81 2.44 -17.33 -16.24
N ASP A 82 1.24 -17.85 -15.91
CA ASP A 82 0.05 -17.79 -16.76
C ASP A 82 -1.00 -16.89 -16.11
N PHE A 83 -0.89 -15.60 -16.39
CA PHE A 83 -1.78 -14.57 -15.84
C PHE A 83 -3.26 -14.84 -16.19
N VAL A 84 -3.52 -15.27 -17.42
CA VAL A 84 -4.88 -15.48 -17.92
C VAL A 84 -5.52 -16.68 -17.22
N ALA A 85 -4.80 -17.80 -17.10
CA ALA A 85 -5.31 -18.97 -16.40
C ALA A 85 -5.55 -18.69 -14.91
N THR A 86 -4.63 -17.99 -14.23
CA THR A 86 -4.80 -17.59 -12.82
C THR A 86 -6.05 -16.73 -12.65
N LEU A 87 -6.22 -15.71 -13.50
CA LEU A 87 -7.37 -14.82 -13.41
C LEU A 87 -8.69 -15.56 -13.73
N ALA A 88 -8.69 -16.44 -14.73
CA ALA A 88 -9.85 -17.27 -15.07
C ALA A 88 -10.23 -18.24 -13.95
N ASP A 89 -9.25 -18.74 -13.19
CA ASP A 89 -9.51 -19.55 -12.00
C ASP A 89 -10.17 -18.74 -10.88
N VAL A 90 -9.66 -17.54 -10.59
CA VAL A 90 -10.26 -16.63 -9.60
C VAL A 90 -11.70 -16.28 -9.98
N TYR A 91 -11.98 -15.98 -11.25
CA TYR A 91 -13.35 -15.72 -11.70
C TYR A 91 -14.27 -16.93 -11.54
N ARG A 92 -13.81 -18.14 -11.90
CA ARG A 92 -14.59 -19.37 -11.66
C ARG A 92 -14.84 -19.60 -10.18
N ARG A 93 -13.90 -19.27 -9.30
CA ARG A 93 -14.10 -19.36 -7.85
C ARG A 93 -15.11 -18.33 -7.35
N LEU A 94 -15.09 -17.09 -7.85
CA LEU A 94 -16.08 -16.05 -7.52
C LEU A 94 -17.51 -16.45 -7.90
N GLU A 95 -17.69 -17.12 -9.04
CA GLU A 95 -19.01 -17.60 -9.48
C GLU A 95 -19.56 -18.73 -8.60
N ASN A 96 -18.69 -19.60 -8.08
CA ASN A 96 -19.08 -20.82 -7.38
C ASN A 96 -19.01 -20.71 -5.84
N CYS A 97 -18.35 -19.70 -5.29
CA CYS A 97 -18.18 -19.57 -3.84
C CYS A 97 -19.42 -18.99 -3.14
N PRO A 98 -19.65 -19.35 -1.86
CA PRO A 98 -20.72 -18.75 -1.07
C PRO A 98 -20.45 -17.26 -0.86
N GLU A 99 -21.53 -16.50 -0.66
CA GLU A 99 -21.47 -15.04 -0.60
C GLU A 99 -20.57 -14.48 0.51
N SER A 100 -20.45 -15.20 1.63
CA SER A 100 -19.58 -14.84 2.76
C SER A 100 -18.09 -14.94 2.43
N GLU A 101 -17.69 -15.80 1.51
CA GLU A 101 -16.29 -16.03 1.14
C GLU A 101 -15.84 -15.16 -0.04
N ARG A 102 -16.79 -14.51 -0.73
CA ARG A 102 -16.50 -13.64 -1.89
C ARG A 102 -15.50 -12.54 -1.57
N SER A 103 -15.60 -11.93 -0.38
CA SER A 103 -14.66 -10.89 0.06
C SER A 103 -13.20 -11.37 0.00
N GLY A 104 -12.93 -12.59 0.51
CA GLY A 104 -11.59 -13.19 0.48
C GLY A 104 -11.07 -13.45 -0.94
N VAL A 105 -11.94 -13.92 -1.83
CA VAL A 105 -11.57 -14.16 -3.24
C VAL A 105 -11.33 -12.84 -3.99
N TYR A 106 -12.12 -11.80 -3.72
CA TYR A 106 -11.85 -10.45 -4.23
C TYR A 106 -10.52 -9.89 -3.70
N MET A 107 -10.09 -10.25 -2.48
CA MET A 107 -8.76 -9.86 -1.98
C MET A 107 -7.62 -10.51 -2.74
N GLU A 108 -7.76 -11.78 -3.15
CA GLU A 108 -6.80 -12.43 -4.04
C GLU A 108 -6.77 -11.73 -5.41
N GLN A 109 -7.94 -11.39 -5.95
CA GLN A 109 -8.05 -10.62 -7.19
C GLN A 109 -7.40 -9.23 -7.07
N CYS A 110 -7.54 -8.55 -5.92
CA CYS A 110 -6.85 -7.28 -5.64
C CYS A 110 -5.34 -7.47 -5.70
N ALA A 111 -4.80 -8.52 -5.08
CA ALA A 111 -3.37 -8.80 -5.09
C ALA A 111 -2.82 -9.06 -6.50
N ILE A 112 -3.61 -9.68 -7.38
CA ILE A 112 -3.28 -9.90 -8.79
C ILE A 112 -3.32 -8.59 -9.58
N PHE A 113 -4.38 -7.79 -9.44
CA PHE A 113 -4.52 -6.52 -10.17
C PHE A 113 -3.52 -5.46 -9.74
N ARG A 114 -2.97 -5.55 -8.53
CA ARG A 114 -1.92 -4.63 -8.08
C ARG A 114 -0.63 -4.72 -8.91
N GLY A 115 -0.35 -5.88 -9.51
CA GLY A 115 0.76 -6.04 -10.46
C GLY A 115 0.52 -5.37 -11.82
N LEU A 116 -0.67 -4.82 -12.06
CA LEU A 116 -1.02 -4.13 -13.30
C LEU A 116 -0.89 -2.61 -13.13
N PRO A 117 -0.57 -1.87 -14.21
CA PRO A 117 -0.42 -0.41 -14.18
C PRO A 117 -1.76 0.35 -14.07
N ASP A 118 -2.92 -0.31 -13.95
CA ASP A 118 -4.23 0.34 -13.86
C ASP A 118 -4.77 0.36 -12.42
N PRO A 119 -4.68 1.50 -11.70
CA PRO A 119 -5.19 1.60 -10.33
C PRO A 119 -6.73 1.50 -10.24
N LYS A 120 -7.46 1.69 -11.35
CA LYS A 120 -8.93 1.60 -11.33
C LYS A 120 -9.40 0.17 -11.12
N LEU A 121 -8.73 -0.82 -11.70
CA LEU A 121 -9.07 -2.23 -11.53
C LEU A 121 -8.89 -2.67 -10.09
N PHE A 122 -7.75 -2.28 -9.49
CA PHE A 122 -7.49 -2.51 -8.08
C PHE A 122 -8.57 -1.89 -7.19
N ARG A 123 -8.87 -0.60 -7.38
CA ARG A 123 -9.88 0.10 -6.56
C ARG A 123 -11.29 -0.47 -6.75
N ARG A 124 -11.68 -0.85 -7.97
CA ARG A 124 -12.97 -1.50 -8.23
C ARG A 124 -13.06 -2.83 -7.51
N CYS A 125 -12.01 -3.63 -7.57
CA CYS A 125 -11.95 -4.91 -6.88
C CYS A 125 -12.03 -4.74 -5.36
N LEU A 126 -11.36 -3.72 -4.82
CA LEU A 126 -11.40 -3.38 -3.39
C LEU A 126 -12.81 -2.98 -2.93
N ARG A 127 -13.57 -2.26 -3.78
CA ARG A 127 -14.99 -1.95 -3.52
C ARG A 127 -15.83 -3.22 -3.46
N SER A 128 -15.65 -4.14 -4.40
CA SER A 128 -16.35 -5.43 -4.38
C SER A 128 -15.97 -6.27 -3.15
N ALA A 129 -14.71 -6.28 -2.73
CA ALA A 129 -14.31 -6.90 -1.47
C ALA A 129 -15.07 -6.28 -0.28
N ARG A 130 -15.17 -4.95 -0.21
CA ARG A 130 -15.88 -4.24 0.86
C ARG A 130 -17.38 -4.49 0.86
N GLN A 131 -17.99 -4.63 -0.32
CA GLN A 131 -19.41 -4.93 -0.49
C GLN A 131 -19.76 -6.30 0.09
N HIS A 132 -18.90 -7.30 -0.12
CA HIS A 132 -19.11 -8.65 0.38
C HIS A 132 -18.54 -8.92 1.78
N ALA A 133 -17.94 -7.91 2.43
CA ALA A 133 -17.43 -8.04 3.80
C ALA A 133 -18.57 -8.08 4.82
N VAL A 134 -18.58 -9.11 5.68
CA VAL A 134 -19.62 -9.34 6.69
C VAL A 134 -19.18 -8.82 8.06
N ASP A 135 -17.94 -9.10 8.42
CA ASP A 135 -17.34 -8.78 9.71
C ASP A 135 -16.93 -7.30 9.81
N VAL A 136 -17.09 -6.74 11.01
CA VAL A 136 -16.77 -5.34 11.30
C VAL A 136 -15.29 -5.05 11.02
N HIS A 137 -14.41 -5.98 11.40
CA HIS A 137 -12.97 -5.85 11.17
C HIS A 137 -12.63 -5.64 9.69
N SER A 138 -13.06 -6.54 8.80
CA SER A 138 -12.79 -6.42 7.37
C SER A 138 -13.43 -5.17 6.77
N LYS A 139 -14.63 -4.79 7.21
CA LYS A 139 -15.27 -3.53 6.81
C LYS A 139 -14.43 -2.32 7.20
N VAL A 140 -13.91 -2.28 8.42
CA VAL A 140 -13.06 -1.18 8.91
C VAL A 140 -11.78 -1.07 8.09
N VAL A 141 -11.07 -2.19 7.89
CA VAL A 141 -9.81 -2.19 7.13
C VAL A 141 -10.04 -1.82 5.66
N LEU A 142 -11.02 -2.43 4.99
CA LEU A 142 -11.30 -2.18 3.56
C LEU A 142 -11.81 -0.76 3.32
N SER A 143 -12.64 -0.20 4.21
CA SER A 143 -13.07 1.20 4.11
C SER A 143 -11.92 2.18 4.29
N ALA A 144 -10.98 1.90 5.20
CA ALA A 144 -9.79 2.71 5.37
C ALA A 144 -8.87 2.61 4.14
N TRP A 145 -8.71 1.41 3.59
CA TRP A 145 -7.94 1.17 2.37
C TRP A 145 -8.54 1.91 1.17
N LEU A 146 -9.87 1.86 0.99
CA LEU A 146 -10.56 2.63 -0.05
C LEU A 146 -10.37 4.15 0.10
N ARG A 147 -10.33 4.65 1.34
CA ARG A 147 -10.04 6.06 1.63
C ARG A 147 -8.60 6.43 1.28
N PHE A 148 -7.64 5.56 1.58
CA PHE A 148 -6.22 5.78 1.27
C PHE A 148 -5.98 5.84 -0.25
N GLU A 149 -6.63 4.97 -1.03
CA GLU A 149 -6.54 4.94 -2.50
C GLU A 149 -7.35 6.06 -3.20
N ARG A 150 -7.79 7.09 -2.45
CA ARG A 150 -8.40 8.30 -3.03
C ARG A 150 -7.32 9.16 -3.68
N ARG A 151 -7.70 9.82 -4.78
CA ARG A 151 -6.87 10.86 -5.38
C ARG A 151 -6.95 12.13 -4.54
N GLU A 152 -5.93 12.99 -4.64
CA GLU A 152 -5.89 14.30 -3.97
C GLU A 152 -7.15 15.13 -4.23
N ASP A 153 -7.75 15.00 -5.42
CA ASP A 153 -8.98 15.70 -5.85
C ASP A 153 -10.29 15.17 -5.21
N GLU A 154 -10.28 14.03 -4.52
CA GLU A 154 -11.46 13.37 -3.92
C GLU A 154 -11.49 13.46 -2.36
N LEU A 155 -10.58 14.22 -1.76
CA LEU A 155 -10.46 14.36 -0.30
C LEU A 155 -11.59 15.25 0.26
N PHE A 156 -12.72 14.63 0.60
CA PHE A 156 -13.78 15.26 1.40
C PHE A 156 -13.54 15.08 2.90
N GLY A 157 -13.36 16.18 3.63
CA GLY A 157 -13.33 16.25 5.09
C GLY A 157 -11.93 16.42 5.71
N VAL A 158 -11.84 17.28 6.73
CA VAL A 158 -10.58 17.61 7.44
C VAL A 158 -10.20 16.57 8.51
N SER A 159 -11.16 15.82 9.06
CA SER A 159 -10.95 14.83 10.13
C SER A 159 -11.07 13.39 9.60
N ALA A 160 -10.36 12.44 10.22
CA ALA A 160 -10.52 11.01 9.98
C ALA A 160 -11.98 10.54 10.11
N MET A 161 -12.74 11.06 11.07
CA MET A 161 -14.12 10.60 11.33
C MET A 161 -15.18 11.25 10.45
N ASN A 162 -14.79 12.11 9.52
CA ASN A 162 -15.74 12.68 8.57
C ASN A 162 -16.25 11.62 7.60
N CYS A 163 -17.58 11.58 7.43
CA CYS A 163 -18.22 10.78 6.40
C CYS A 163 -18.02 11.44 5.04
N SER A 164 -17.71 10.62 4.03
CA SER A 164 -17.59 11.06 2.64
C SER A 164 -18.94 11.15 1.90
N GLY A 165 -20.06 10.91 2.59
CA GLY A 165 -21.39 10.81 1.99
C GLY A 165 -21.71 9.44 1.38
N TRP A 166 -20.75 8.51 1.34
CA TRP A 166 -20.94 7.15 0.82
C TRP A 166 -21.00 6.14 1.96
N SER A 167 -21.96 5.20 1.92
CA SER A 167 -22.14 4.17 2.94
C SER A 167 -20.87 3.33 3.16
N MET A 168 -20.22 2.90 2.07
CA MET A 168 -19.04 2.01 2.08
C MET A 168 -17.80 2.60 2.75
N GLU A 169 -17.70 3.93 2.88
CA GLU A 169 -16.56 4.61 3.49
C GLU A 169 -16.96 5.39 4.75
N CYS A 170 -18.22 5.28 5.18
CA CYS A 170 -18.68 5.91 6.40
C CYS A 170 -18.13 5.18 7.63
N PRO A 171 -17.49 5.89 8.58
CA PRO A 171 -17.01 5.31 9.83
C PRO A 171 -18.10 4.55 10.60
N LYS A 172 -19.27 5.17 10.75
CA LYS A 172 -20.40 4.60 11.49
C LYS A 172 -20.97 3.35 10.81
N SER A 173 -21.03 3.33 9.49
CA SER A 173 -21.50 2.16 8.73
C SER A 173 -20.56 0.95 8.89
N SER A 174 -19.25 1.19 8.93
CA SER A 174 -18.27 0.11 9.01
C SER A 174 -18.23 -0.58 10.38
N LEU A 175 -18.77 0.04 11.44
CA LEU A 175 -18.90 -0.56 12.77
C LEU A 175 -20.14 -1.45 12.93
N VAL A 176 -21.02 -1.51 11.92
CA VAL A 176 -22.22 -2.35 11.95
C VAL A 176 -21.94 -3.69 11.27
N SER A 177 -22.19 -4.81 11.95
CA SER A 177 -22.09 -6.15 11.39
C SER A 177 -23.23 -6.44 10.40
N GLY A 178 -23.00 -7.34 9.45
CA GLY A 178 -24.04 -7.83 8.54
C GLY A 178 -23.70 -7.70 7.06
N TYR A 179 -24.39 -8.46 6.23
CA TYR A 179 -24.18 -8.50 4.79
C TYR A 179 -25.24 -7.67 4.08
N ASN A 180 -24.82 -6.63 3.35
CA ASN A 180 -25.72 -5.84 2.52
C ASN A 180 -25.07 -5.55 1.15
N PRO A 181 -25.30 -6.40 0.14
CA PRO A 181 -24.70 -6.23 -1.18
C PRO A 181 -25.35 -5.10 -2.00
N GLU A 182 -26.53 -4.59 -1.64
CA GLU A 182 -27.20 -3.53 -2.40
C GLU A 182 -26.65 -2.12 -2.12
N SER A 183 -25.69 -1.97 -1.19
CA SER A 183 -25.20 -0.68 -0.72
C SER A 183 -24.24 0.08 -1.66
N GLU A 184 -23.97 -0.42 -2.87
CA GLU A 184 -22.96 0.15 -3.81
C GLU A 184 -23.24 1.62 -4.17
N SER A 185 -24.51 2.03 -4.19
CA SER A 185 -24.94 3.38 -4.55
C SER A 185 -25.58 4.14 -3.39
N ASP A 186 -25.55 3.56 -2.17
CA ASP A 186 -26.24 4.14 -1.02
C ASP A 186 -25.49 5.35 -0.47
N ILE A 187 -26.17 6.49 -0.51
CA ILE A 187 -25.74 7.70 0.18
C ILE A 187 -25.84 7.45 1.68
N CYS A 188 -24.78 7.77 2.43
CA CYS A 188 -24.79 7.65 3.87
C CYS A 188 -25.85 8.56 4.50
N LEU A 189 -26.77 7.97 5.26
CA LEU A 189 -27.78 8.70 6.02
C LEU A 189 -27.28 9.24 7.36
N CYS A 190 -25.99 9.10 7.67
CA CYS A 190 -25.36 9.54 8.92
C CYS A 190 -25.38 11.06 9.16
N HIS A 191 -25.86 11.85 8.20
CA HIS A 191 -26.11 13.30 8.34
C HIS A 191 -27.59 13.65 8.58
N ARG A 192 -28.53 12.71 8.44
CA ARG A 192 -29.89 12.90 8.96
C ARG A 192 -29.89 12.50 10.43
N GLY A 193 -30.19 13.46 11.30
CA GLY A 193 -30.47 13.17 12.70
C GLY A 193 -31.67 12.22 12.85
N PRO A 194 -31.92 11.68 14.05
CA PRO A 194 -33.01 10.75 14.33
C PRO A 194 -34.41 11.42 14.36
N GLU A 195 -34.68 12.36 13.47
CA GLU A 195 -35.99 12.94 13.26
C GLU A 195 -36.29 12.97 11.75
N GLU A 196 -37.50 12.54 11.38
CA GLU A 196 -38.05 12.37 10.01
C GLU A 196 -37.99 10.95 9.40
N GLY A 197 -38.62 10.00 10.10
CA GLY A 197 -39.79 9.22 9.64
C GLY A 197 -39.78 8.44 8.32
N VAL A 198 -39.93 7.11 8.43
CA VAL A 198 -40.91 6.34 7.64
C VAL A 198 -41.78 5.57 8.62
N GLY A 199 -43.04 5.95 8.72
CA GLY A 199 -44.03 5.27 9.55
C GLY A 199 -44.33 3.88 9.02
N VAL A 200 -44.13 2.87 9.86
CA VAL A 200 -44.75 1.56 9.71
C VAL A 200 -45.78 1.46 10.83
N GLU A 201 -47.05 1.37 10.44
CA GLU A 201 -48.18 1.18 11.34
C GLU A 201 -47.99 -0.07 12.24
N PRO A 202 -48.31 -0.01 13.54
CA PRO A 202 -48.36 -1.20 14.37
C PRO A 202 -49.66 -1.96 14.06
N GLY A 203 -49.52 -3.04 13.29
CA GLY A 203 -50.57 -4.02 13.06
C GLY A 203 -51.05 -4.63 14.39
N VAL A 204 -52.30 -4.34 14.70
CA VAL A 204 -53.07 -4.87 15.83
C VAL A 204 -53.09 -6.40 15.83
N ARG A 205 -52.52 -7.00 16.87
CA ARG A 205 -53.02 -8.28 17.42
C ARG A 205 -52.84 -8.26 18.93
N GLY A 206 -53.70 -7.50 19.59
CA GLY A 206 -53.91 -7.62 21.03
C GLY A 206 -54.49 -9.01 21.31
N GLN A 207 -53.69 -9.86 21.95
CA GLN A 207 -54.21 -10.97 22.72
C GLN A 207 -53.87 -10.67 24.18
N GLU A 208 -54.82 -9.99 24.83
CA GLU A 208 -54.86 -9.80 26.26
C GLU A 208 -54.89 -11.17 26.93
N CYS A 209 -53.83 -11.55 27.62
CA CYS A 209 -53.89 -12.57 28.65
C CYS A 209 -53.72 -11.88 30.00
N SER A 210 -54.87 -11.57 30.60
CA SER A 210 -54.99 -11.12 31.97
C SER A 210 -54.44 -12.18 32.93
N THR A 211 -53.76 -11.68 33.95
CA THR A 211 -53.37 -12.36 35.18
C THR A 211 -54.52 -13.16 35.81
N SER A 212 -54.32 -14.46 36.00
CA SER A 212 -54.94 -15.21 37.09
C SER A 212 -53.89 -16.09 37.74
N ILE A 213 -53.45 -15.66 38.93
CA ILE A 213 -52.58 -16.40 39.84
C ILE A 213 -53.37 -17.61 40.34
N SER A 214 -52.97 -18.81 39.94
CA SER A 214 -53.33 -20.05 40.63
C SER A 214 -52.17 -20.41 41.55
N HIS A 215 -52.46 -20.47 42.86
CA HIS A 215 -51.58 -21.04 43.87
C HIS A 215 -51.21 -22.49 43.49
N GLY A 216 -49.93 -22.68 43.15
CA GLY A 216 -49.27 -23.97 43.12
C GLY A 216 -47.96 -23.79 43.87
N ASP A 217 -47.85 -24.44 45.02
CA ASP A 217 -46.62 -24.57 45.78
C ASP A 217 -45.64 -25.42 44.97
N ASP A 218 -44.79 -24.78 44.19
CA ASP A 218 -43.54 -25.36 43.70
C ASP A 218 -42.42 -24.41 44.12
N GLU A 219 -41.64 -24.86 45.11
CA GLU A 219 -40.40 -24.23 45.56
C GLU A 219 -39.35 -24.36 44.44
N ASP A 220 -39.46 -23.52 43.40
CA ASP A 220 -38.31 -23.20 42.56
C ASP A 220 -37.44 -22.22 43.34
N ASP A 221 -36.34 -22.73 43.90
CA ASP A 221 -35.27 -21.95 44.55
C ASP A 221 -34.67 -20.94 43.54
N ASP A 222 -35.32 -19.79 43.36
CA ASP A 222 -34.72 -18.58 42.81
C ASP A 222 -33.51 -18.20 43.68
N CYS A 223 -32.32 -18.64 43.28
CA CYS A 223 -31.07 -18.30 43.96
C CYS A 223 -30.74 -16.80 43.78
N ASP A 224 -31.33 -15.94 44.61
CA ASP A 224 -30.95 -14.54 44.72
C ASP A 224 -29.49 -14.44 45.23
N MET A 225 -28.56 -14.05 44.35
CA MET A 225 -27.17 -13.78 44.73
C MET A 225 -27.05 -12.36 45.31
N PHE A 226 -26.67 -12.26 46.59
CA PHE A 226 -26.44 -11.00 47.28
C PHE A 226 -24.95 -10.69 47.38
N PHE A 227 -24.53 -9.56 46.79
CA PHE A 227 -23.20 -9.02 47.03
C PHE A 227 -23.28 -7.97 48.15
N VAL A 228 -22.43 -8.12 49.17
CA VAL A 228 -22.35 -7.18 50.31
C VAL A 228 -21.00 -6.46 50.24
N LEU A 229 -21.04 -5.15 50.05
CA LEU A 229 -19.85 -4.30 49.98
C LEU A 229 -19.56 -3.62 51.32
N GLY A 230 -18.51 -4.07 52.02
CA GLY A 230 -17.89 -3.34 53.13
C GLY A 230 -18.68 -3.31 54.45
N THR A 231 -17.98 -3.00 55.55
CA THR A 231 -18.36 -3.17 56.97
C THR A 231 -19.45 -2.24 57.51
N MET A 232 -20.40 -1.80 56.69
CA MET A 232 -21.64 -1.15 57.15
C MET A 232 -22.86 -1.98 56.76
N ARG A 233 -23.60 -2.38 57.79
CA ARG A 233 -24.60 -3.45 57.86
C ARG A 233 -25.89 -3.22 57.05
N SER A 234 -25.88 -2.35 56.05
CA SER A 234 -27.09 -1.92 55.36
C SER A 234 -26.73 -1.46 53.95
N ASN A 235 -26.71 -2.41 53.01
CA ASN A 235 -27.02 -2.28 51.58
C ASN A 235 -26.65 -3.62 50.92
N ALA A 236 -27.48 -4.64 51.14
CA ALA A 236 -27.45 -5.82 50.28
C ALA A 236 -28.06 -5.42 48.94
N ILE A 237 -27.25 -5.37 47.89
CA ILE A 237 -27.75 -5.15 46.53
C ILE A 237 -28.02 -6.55 45.96
N GLY A 238 -29.29 -6.91 45.85
CA GLY A 238 -29.73 -8.13 45.18
C GLY A 238 -29.68 -7.89 43.67
N ILE A 239 -28.81 -8.60 42.97
CA ILE A 239 -28.75 -8.55 41.51
C ILE A 239 -29.42 -9.81 40.97
N ARG A 240 -30.58 -9.65 40.33
CA ARG A 240 -31.22 -10.73 39.56
C ARG A 240 -30.48 -10.92 38.24
N LEU A 241 -29.42 -11.71 38.26
CA LEU A 241 -28.65 -12.13 37.07
C LEU A 241 -29.12 -13.48 36.49
N LEU A 242 -30.39 -13.85 36.71
CA LEU A 242 -30.83 -15.24 36.53
C LEU A 242 -31.32 -15.62 35.12
N HIS A 243 -31.43 -14.70 34.17
CA HIS A 243 -31.95 -15.05 32.85
C HIS A 243 -30.90 -15.30 31.75
N SER A 244 -29.61 -15.13 32.02
CA SER A 244 -28.57 -15.19 30.98
C SER A 244 -27.29 -15.95 31.35
N LEU A 245 -27.28 -16.71 32.46
CA LEU A 245 -26.13 -17.50 32.86
C LEU A 245 -26.24 -18.92 32.31
N ASP A 246 -25.16 -19.43 31.72
CA ASP A 246 -25.07 -20.80 31.23
C ASP A 246 -25.20 -21.81 32.40
N HIS A 247 -25.93 -22.91 32.18
CA HIS A 247 -26.36 -23.86 33.21
C HIS A 247 -25.19 -24.51 33.99
N SER A 248 -23.98 -24.47 33.43
CA SER A 248 -22.73 -24.96 34.04
C SER A 248 -22.15 -24.02 35.10
N ASN A 249 -22.32 -22.70 34.94
CA ASN A 249 -21.81 -21.69 35.87
C ASN A 249 -22.74 -21.44 37.07
N GLN A 250 -24.02 -21.81 36.94
CA GLN A 250 -24.92 -21.93 38.11
C GLN A 250 -24.33 -22.89 39.15
N CYS A 251 -23.74 -24.02 38.71
CA CYS A 251 -23.13 -25.01 39.61
C CYS A 251 -21.82 -24.55 40.27
N CYS A 252 -21.01 -23.71 39.61
CA CYS A 252 -19.74 -23.24 40.19
C CYS A 252 -19.92 -22.27 41.37
N MET A 253 -21.03 -21.53 41.44
CA MET A 253 -21.35 -20.69 42.60
C MET A 253 -22.19 -21.41 43.68
N VAL A 254 -22.89 -22.49 43.33
CA VAL A 254 -23.66 -23.32 44.28
C VAL A 254 -22.77 -24.29 45.08
N ALA A 255 -21.52 -24.54 44.66
CA ALA A 255 -20.62 -25.48 45.34
C ALA A 255 -20.08 -25.03 46.72
N SER A 256 -20.34 -23.80 47.18
CA SER A 256 -20.05 -23.35 48.55
C SER A 256 -21.26 -23.37 49.49
N TRP A 257 -22.42 -23.87 49.06
CA TRP A 257 -23.68 -23.79 49.82
C TRP A 257 -23.88 -24.90 50.87
N ASN A 258 -22.82 -25.55 51.35
CA ASN A 258 -22.95 -26.51 52.45
C ASN A 258 -22.65 -25.87 53.81
N ARG A 259 -23.76 -25.54 54.50
CA ARG A 259 -23.89 -25.13 55.91
C ARG A 259 -23.42 -23.72 56.27
N GLY A 260 -24.40 -22.81 56.31
CA GLY A 260 -24.59 -21.94 57.48
C GLY A 260 -23.55 -20.85 57.76
N ARG A 261 -22.71 -20.48 56.78
CA ARG A 261 -21.92 -19.24 56.83
C ARG A 261 -22.11 -18.48 55.54
N ARG A 262 -22.69 -17.27 55.64
CA ARG A 262 -22.68 -16.27 54.57
C ARG A 262 -21.22 -15.90 54.33
N GLU A 263 -20.59 -16.46 53.31
CA GLU A 263 -19.25 -16.04 52.90
C GLU A 263 -19.39 -14.75 52.08
N TYR A 264 -18.91 -13.66 52.69
CA TYR A 264 -18.92 -12.31 52.14
C TYR A 264 -17.82 -12.18 51.09
N ILE A 265 -18.17 -12.22 49.81
CA ILE A 265 -17.24 -11.87 48.74
C ILE A 265 -17.36 -10.35 48.53
N SER A 266 -16.47 -9.57 49.13
CA SER A 266 -16.24 -8.18 48.72
C SER A 266 -15.15 -8.17 47.65
N PRO A 267 -15.48 -8.04 46.35
CA PRO A 267 -14.44 -7.85 45.36
C PRO A 267 -13.81 -6.47 45.57
N GLU A 268 -12.55 -6.42 46.02
CA GLU A 268 -11.76 -5.18 46.14
C GLU A 268 -11.58 -4.44 44.80
N TRP A 269 -11.95 -5.08 43.68
CA TRP A 269 -11.74 -4.61 42.31
C TRP A 269 -12.97 -3.96 41.66
N ILE A 270 -14.14 -3.88 42.33
CA ILE A 270 -15.33 -3.19 41.81
C ILE A 270 -15.83 -2.15 42.80
N SER A 271 -16.13 -0.94 42.31
CA SER A 271 -16.70 0.11 43.13
C SER A 271 -18.17 -0.16 43.48
N ALA A 272 -18.61 0.37 44.63
CA ALA A 272 -20.03 0.37 44.98
C ALA A 272 -20.90 1.15 43.99
N LYS A 273 -20.30 2.01 43.15
CA LYS A 273 -21.01 2.70 42.07
C LYS A 273 -21.27 1.76 40.89
N ALA A 274 -20.28 0.96 40.48
CA ALA A 274 -20.45 -0.03 39.41
C ALA A 274 -21.45 -1.14 39.77
N MET A 275 -21.46 -1.62 41.02
CA MET A 275 -22.48 -2.61 41.44
C MET A 275 -23.91 -2.05 41.39
N ARG A 276 -24.11 -0.78 41.72
CA ARG A 276 -25.42 -0.10 41.53
C ARG A 276 -25.74 0.09 40.05
N ALA A 277 -24.74 0.40 39.23
CA ALA A 277 -24.93 0.53 37.80
C ALA A 277 -25.31 -0.81 37.15
N ALA A 278 -24.75 -1.93 37.62
CA ALA A 278 -25.14 -3.28 37.18
C ALA A 278 -26.59 -3.61 37.56
N GLU A 279 -27.04 -3.23 38.77
CA GLU A 279 -28.44 -3.34 39.17
C GLU A 279 -29.36 -2.55 38.23
N VAL A 280 -29.01 -1.29 37.93
CA VAL A 280 -29.80 -0.46 37.02
C VAL A 280 -29.81 -1.04 35.61
N PHE A 281 -28.66 -1.51 35.10
CA PHE A 281 -28.55 -2.17 33.80
C PHE A 281 -29.47 -3.38 33.69
N SER A 282 -29.60 -4.19 34.75
CA SER A 282 -30.53 -5.34 34.75
C SER A 282 -31.99 -4.95 34.49
N ARG A 283 -32.38 -3.70 34.80
CA ARG A 283 -33.73 -3.17 34.59
C ARG A 283 -33.87 -2.39 33.28
N THR A 284 -32.86 -1.61 32.92
CA THR A 284 -32.93 -0.66 31.79
C THR A 284 -32.31 -1.19 30.50
N LYS A 285 -31.41 -2.18 30.59
CA LYS A 285 -30.56 -2.67 29.50
C LYS A 285 -29.77 -1.57 28.76
N SER A 286 -29.54 -0.42 29.40
CA SER A 286 -28.77 0.70 28.82
C SER A 286 -27.68 1.15 29.79
N VAL A 287 -26.53 1.54 29.21
CA VAL A 287 -25.36 2.05 29.93
C VAL A 287 -25.10 3.54 29.69
N ASP A 288 -25.90 4.20 28.84
CA ASP A 288 -25.64 5.57 28.34
C ASP A 288 -25.67 6.64 29.43
N SER A 289 -26.31 6.35 30.57
CA SER A 289 -26.43 7.26 31.71
C SER A 289 -25.21 7.24 32.65
N PHE A 290 -24.21 6.38 32.42
CA PHE A 290 -23.09 6.19 33.33
C PHE A 290 -21.79 6.85 32.84
N ASP A 291 -20.95 7.23 33.80
CA ASP A 291 -19.59 7.71 33.53
C ASP A 291 -18.74 6.60 32.87
N PRO A 292 -17.88 6.91 31.88
CA PRO A 292 -17.04 5.91 31.21
C PRO A 292 -16.23 5.02 32.17
N ASN A 293 -15.77 5.56 33.30
CA ASN A 293 -15.04 4.78 34.30
C ASN A 293 -15.90 3.68 34.93
N ILE A 294 -17.18 3.97 35.16
CA ILE A 294 -18.14 3.01 35.68
C ILE A 294 -18.44 1.95 34.60
N VAL A 295 -18.52 2.35 33.33
CA VAL A 295 -18.73 1.41 32.22
C VAL A 295 -17.55 0.46 32.03
N PHE A 296 -16.30 0.89 32.26
CA PHE A 296 -15.16 -0.04 32.30
C PHE A 296 -15.29 -1.07 33.41
N GLU A 297 -15.63 -0.66 34.63
CA GLU A 297 -15.85 -1.60 35.74
C GLU A 297 -16.99 -2.59 35.43
N LEU A 298 -18.04 -2.14 34.74
CA LEU A 298 -19.12 -3.00 34.25
C LEU A 298 -18.65 -3.97 33.17
N LEU A 299 -17.76 -3.56 32.27
CA LEU A 299 -17.18 -4.43 31.24
C LEU A 299 -16.33 -5.54 31.87
N ILE A 300 -15.48 -5.21 32.86
CA ILE A 300 -14.68 -6.19 33.60
C ILE A 300 -15.60 -7.18 34.32
N LEU A 301 -16.66 -6.67 34.97
CA LEU A 301 -17.69 -7.50 35.60
C LEU A 301 -18.36 -8.43 34.56
N ALA A 302 -18.74 -7.89 33.39
CA ALA A 302 -19.41 -8.64 32.33
C ALA A 302 -18.54 -9.78 31.80
N ASN A 303 -17.25 -9.54 31.56
CA ASN A 303 -16.32 -10.58 31.12
C ASN A 303 -16.12 -11.67 32.16
N ARG A 304 -15.96 -11.28 33.42
CA ARG A 304 -15.69 -12.24 34.50
C ARG A 304 -16.88 -13.17 34.77
N PHE A 305 -18.10 -12.67 34.60
CA PHE A 305 -19.33 -13.42 34.79
C PHE A 305 -20.00 -13.87 33.49
N CYS A 306 -19.32 -13.71 32.34
CA CYS A 306 -19.81 -14.07 31.01
C CYS A 306 -21.21 -13.51 30.67
N CYS A 307 -21.46 -12.23 30.98
CA CYS A 307 -22.72 -11.57 30.66
C CYS A 307 -22.62 -10.86 29.29
N ASP A 308 -23.00 -11.56 28.22
CA ASP A 308 -22.84 -11.07 26.84
C ASP A 308 -23.68 -9.83 26.51
N GLU A 309 -24.89 -9.73 27.05
CA GLU A 309 -25.75 -8.54 26.86
C GLU A 309 -25.12 -7.29 27.49
N MET A 310 -24.58 -7.40 28.70
CA MET A 310 -23.91 -6.28 29.38
C MET A 310 -22.59 -5.94 28.69
N LYS A 311 -21.83 -6.96 28.28
CA LYS A 311 -20.57 -6.78 27.55
C LYS A 311 -20.80 -6.03 26.24
N SER A 312 -21.75 -6.46 25.42
CA SER A 312 -22.05 -5.84 24.13
C SER A 312 -22.57 -4.39 24.27
N ALA A 313 -23.37 -4.10 25.29
CA ALA A 313 -23.82 -2.73 25.58
C ALA A 313 -22.65 -1.83 26.01
N CYS A 314 -21.77 -2.30 26.90
CA CYS A 314 -20.57 -1.58 27.32
C CYS A 314 -19.61 -1.35 26.14
N ASP A 315 -19.37 -2.40 25.33
CA ASP A 315 -18.51 -2.37 24.15
C ASP A 315 -19.00 -1.33 23.13
N SER A 316 -20.31 -1.33 22.84
CA SER A 316 -20.93 -0.36 21.91
C SER A 316 -20.86 1.07 22.43
N TYR A 317 -21.10 1.30 23.72
CA TYR A 317 -21.01 2.63 24.32
C TYR A 317 -19.58 3.16 24.28
N LEU A 318 -18.60 2.36 24.70
CA LEU A 318 -17.20 2.75 24.69
C LEU A 318 -16.69 2.99 23.26
N ALA A 319 -17.10 2.18 22.28
CA ALA A 319 -16.77 2.39 20.88
C ALA A 319 -17.30 3.74 20.35
N SER A 320 -18.45 4.21 20.85
CA SER A 320 -19.02 5.51 20.46
C SER A 320 -18.24 6.72 20.98
N LEU A 321 -17.39 6.53 22.00
CA LEU A 321 -16.53 7.57 22.56
C LEU A 321 -15.21 7.75 21.80
N VAL A 322 -14.90 6.85 20.85
CA VAL A 322 -13.67 6.93 20.04
C VAL A 322 -13.92 7.86 18.85
N ASP A 323 -13.35 9.07 18.89
CA ASP A 323 -13.48 10.08 17.84
C ASP A 323 -12.15 10.58 17.28
N ASP A 324 -11.07 10.49 18.04
CA ASP A 324 -9.76 11.04 17.72
C ASP A 324 -8.60 10.09 18.09
N MET A 325 -7.38 10.47 17.72
CA MET A 325 -6.21 9.62 17.94
C MET A 325 -5.89 9.45 19.42
N ASP A 326 -6.13 10.47 20.25
CA ASP A 326 -5.80 10.42 21.68
C ASP A 326 -6.78 9.51 22.43
N SER A 327 -8.08 9.60 22.15
CA SER A 327 -9.08 8.67 22.70
C SER A 327 -8.80 7.24 22.25
N ALA A 328 -8.48 7.01 20.96
CA ALA A 328 -8.18 5.67 20.45
C ALA A 328 -6.96 5.02 21.13
N VAL A 329 -5.87 5.77 21.35
CA VAL A 329 -4.66 5.26 22.04
C VAL A 329 -4.95 4.98 23.52
N LEU A 330 -5.80 5.77 24.18
CA LEU A 330 -6.16 5.56 25.57
C LEU A 330 -7.07 4.33 25.76
N LEU A 331 -7.99 4.10 24.82
CA LEU A 331 -9.04 3.08 24.94
C LEU A 331 -8.63 1.70 24.42
N ILE A 332 -7.66 1.62 23.50
CA ILE A 332 -7.27 0.35 22.86
C ILE A 332 -6.75 -0.69 23.87
N GLU A 333 -5.99 -0.28 24.88
CA GLU A 333 -5.44 -1.22 25.87
C GLU A 333 -6.55 -1.87 26.71
N TYR A 334 -7.58 -1.10 27.08
CA TYR A 334 -8.77 -1.61 27.76
C TYR A 334 -9.55 -2.57 26.85
N GLY A 335 -9.74 -2.22 25.58
CA GLY A 335 -10.43 -3.07 24.63
C GLY A 335 -9.73 -4.42 24.42
N LEU A 336 -8.39 -4.42 24.37
CA LEU A 336 -7.58 -5.64 24.26
C LEU A 336 -7.59 -6.49 25.54
N ALA A 337 -7.48 -5.86 26.71
CA ALA A 337 -7.50 -6.56 27.99
C ALA A 337 -8.85 -7.25 28.24
N GLU A 338 -9.94 -6.56 27.90
CA GLU A 338 -11.31 -7.00 28.14
C GLU A 338 -11.97 -7.65 26.92
N THR A 339 -11.23 -7.99 25.87
CA THR A 339 -11.75 -8.66 24.66
C THR A 339 -13.01 -7.99 24.09
N ALA A 340 -13.00 -6.66 24.03
CA ALA A 340 -14.10 -5.84 23.53
C ALA A 340 -13.92 -5.62 22.02
N TYR A 341 -14.77 -6.28 21.22
CA TYR A 341 -14.59 -6.37 19.76
C TYR A 341 -14.89 -5.04 19.06
N LEU A 342 -16.01 -4.38 19.40
CA LEU A 342 -16.40 -3.14 18.73
C LEU A 342 -15.51 -1.97 19.12
N LEU A 343 -15.06 -1.90 20.37
CA LEU A 343 -14.14 -0.89 20.86
C LEU A 343 -12.79 -0.97 20.15
N VAL A 344 -12.21 -2.17 20.05
CA VAL A 344 -10.95 -2.36 19.31
C VAL A 344 -11.13 -2.01 17.83
N ALA A 345 -12.26 -2.40 17.21
CA ALA A 345 -12.56 -2.02 15.83
C ALA A 345 -12.66 -0.50 15.63
N ALA A 346 -13.28 0.23 16.56
CA ALA A 346 -13.39 1.69 16.52
C ALA A 346 -12.01 2.36 16.67
N CYS A 347 -11.16 1.89 17.58
CA CYS A 347 -9.79 2.39 17.71
C CYS A 347 -8.96 2.13 16.43
N LEU A 348 -9.05 0.91 15.87
CA LEU A 348 -8.40 0.58 14.60
C LEU A 348 -8.90 1.45 13.45
N GLN A 349 -10.20 1.77 13.42
CA GLN A 349 -10.77 2.65 12.41
C GLN A 349 -10.12 4.04 12.40
N VAL A 350 -9.87 4.63 13.58
CA VAL A 350 -9.16 5.91 13.68
C VAL A 350 -7.72 5.75 13.19
N PHE A 351 -6.98 4.76 13.70
CA PHE A 351 -5.58 4.55 13.34
C PHE A 351 -5.39 4.35 11.83
N LEU A 352 -6.25 3.56 11.19
CA LEU A 352 -6.14 3.26 9.77
C LEU A 352 -6.57 4.43 8.86
N ARG A 353 -7.49 5.28 9.31
CA ARG A 353 -7.96 6.43 8.51
C ARG A 353 -7.03 7.65 8.59
N GLU A 354 -6.15 7.70 9.59
CA GLU A 354 -5.07 8.68 9.73
C GLU A 354 -3.74 8.20 9.12
N LEU A 355 -3.73 7.11 8.36
CA LEU A 355 -2.52 6.66 7.65
C LEU A 355 -2.14 7.67 6.54
N PRO A 356 -0.83 7.95 6.34
CA PRO A 356 0.32 7.31 7.00
C PRO A 356 0.76 8.00 8.31
N ASN A 357 0.14 9.10 8.73
CA ASN A 357 0.55 9.85 9.91
C ASN A 357 0.53 9.00 11.20
N SER A 358 -0.42 8.08 11.33
CA SER A 358 -0.51 7.17 12.48
C SER A 358 0.70 6.23 12.61
N MET A 359 1.40 5.92 11.53
CA MET A 359 2.62 5.09 11.55
C MET A 359 3.82 5.80 12.19
N HIS A 360 3.77 7.13 12.28
CA HIS A 360 4.80 7.92 12.96
C HIS A 360 4.60 7.92 14.49
N ASN A 361 3.44 7.50 14.98
CA ASN A 361 3.15 7.42 16.41
C ASN A 361 3.70 6.12 17.02
N GLN A 362 4.61 6.25 18.00
CA GLN A 362 5.26 5.10 18.62
C GLN A 362 4.30 4.15 19.34
N ASN A 363 3.20 4.64 19.90
CA ASN A 363 2.25 3.80 20.62
C ASN A 363 1.46 2.90 19.64
N VAL A 364 1.03 3.48 18.52
CA VAL A 364 0.37 2.76 17.43
C VAL A 364 1.31 1.72 16.82
N MET A 365 2.59 2.05 16.63
CA MET A 365 3.55 1.10 16.09
C MET A 365 3.88 -0.05 17.04
N LYS A 366 3.90 0.17 18.36
CA LYS A 366 4.04 -0.92 19.34
C LYS A 366 2.89 -1.92 19.24
N LEU A 367 1.66 -1.43 19.00
CA LEU A 367 0.47 -2.25 18.81
C LEU A 367 0.58 -3.14 17.57
N PHE A 368 1.03 -2.60 16.43
CA PHE A 368 1.08 -3.39 15.19
C PHE A 368 2.33 -4.26 15.05
N CYS A 369 3.50 -3.81 15.51
CA CYS A 369 4.76 -4.49 15.24
C CYS A 369 5.11 -5.58 16.25
N SER A 370 4.65 -5.52 17.50
CA SER A 370 5.03 -6.52 18.52
C SER A 370 4.25 -7.82 18.36
N SER A 371 4.93 -8.96 18.57
CA SER A 371 4.29 -10.29 18.50
C SER A 371 3.25 -10.48 19.61
N GLU A 372 3.52 -9.97 20.81
CA GLU A 372 2.59 -9.98 21.93
C GLU A 372 1.31 -9.19 21.62
N ALA A 373 1.44 -7.99 21.05
CA ALA A 373 0.25 -7.22 20.67
C ALA A 373 -0.52 -7.86 19.51
N ARG A 374 0.16 -8.53 18.56
CA ARG A 374 -0.52 -9.34 17.55
C ARG A 374 -1.34 -10.46 18.20
N GLU A 375 -0.80 -11.17 19.19
CA GLU A 375 -1.53 -12.23 19.90
C GLU A 375 -2.76 -11.67 20.64
N LYS A 376 -2.63 -10.50 21.27
CA LYS A 376 -3.77 -9.79 21.87
C LYS A 376 -4.80 -9.36 20.82
N LEU A 377 -4.38 -8.85 19.66
CA LEU A 377 -5.29 -8.55 18.55
C LEU A 377 -5.96 -9.82 18.01
N ALA A 378 -5.25 -10.95 18.01
CA ALA A 378 -5.78 -12.24 17.57
C ALA A 378 -6.82 -12.79 18.55
N SER A 379 -6.64 -12.60 19.86
CA SER A 379 -7.62 -13.05 20.86
C SER A 379 -8.94 -12.29 20.78
N VAL A 380 -8.92 -11.03 20.32
CA VAL A 380 -10.15 -10.25 20.06
C VAL A 380 -10.74 -10.53 18.67
N GLY A 381 -9.92 -10.96 17.70
CA GLY A 381 -10.35 -11.25 16.32
C GLY A 381 -10.03 -10.15 15.31
N HIS A 382 -9.06 -9.28 15.60
CA HIS A 382 -8.62 -8.19 14.71
C HIS A 382 -7.24 -8.42 14.06
N ALA A 383 -6.52 -9.47 14.45
CA ALA A 383 -5.30 -9.87 13.74
C ALA A 383 -5.70 -10.63 12.46
N SER A 384 -5.40 -10.06 11.29
CA SER A 384 -5.76 -10.64 10.00
C SER A 384 -4.71 -10.34 8.94
N PHE A 385 -4.62 -11.19 7.92
CA PHE A 385 -3.79 -10.94 6.75
C PHE A 385 -4.16 -9.61 6.07
N LEU A 386 -5.45 -9.30 5.98
CA LEU A 386 -5.99 -8.07 5.39
C LEU A 386 -5.42 -6.80 6.04
N LEU A 387 -5.42 -6.75 7.38
CA LEU A 387 -4.86 -5.63 8.14
C LEU A 387 -3.38 -5.44 7.84
N TYR A 388 -2.59 -6.51 7.97
CA TYR A 388 -1.15 -6.42 7.79
C TYR A 388 -0.75 -6.20 6.32
N SER A 389 -1.55 -6.68 5.35
CA SER A 389 -1.36 -6.38 3.93
C SER A 389 -1.50 -4.89 3.63
N PHE A 390 -2.49 -4.24 4.22
CA PHE A 390 -2.67 -2.79 4.07
C PHE A 390 -1.55 -2.00 4.75
N LEU A 391 -1.17 -2.35 5.98
CA LEU A 391 -0.08 -1.68 6.71
C LEU A 391 1.27 -1.87 6.02
N SER A 392 1.58 -3.08 5.56
CA SER A 392 2.81 -3.38 4.83
C SER A 392 2.88 -2.68 3.48
N GLN A 393 1.75 -2.50 2.79
CA GLN A 393 1.68 -1.68 1.58
C GLN A 393 2.22 -0.27 1.85
N ILE A 394 1.65 0.40 2.84
CA ILE A 394 1.98 1.80 3.14
C ILE A 394 3.44 1.90 3.61
N ALA A 395 3.87 0.98 4.47
CA ALA A 395 5.24 0.94 4.95
C ALA A 395 6.28 0.75 3.82
N MET A 396 5.95 -0.04 2.79
CA MET A 396 6.80 -0.22 1.61
C MET A 396 6.84 1.02 0.70
N GLU A 397 5.73 1.75 0.60
CA GLU A 397 5.63 2.99 -0.18
C GLU A 397 6.39 4.16 0.48
N GLU A 398 6.38 4.25 1.81
CA GLU A 398 7.13 5.27 2.56
C GLU A 398 8.63 4.98 2.64
N ASP A 399 9.00 3.84 3.23
CA ASP A 399 10.40 3.41 3.35
C ASP A 399 10.53 1.89 3.36
N MET A 400 10.80 1.35 2.18
CA MET A 400 11.04 -0.06 1.96
C MET A 400 12.20 -0.64 2.79
N LYS A 401 13.15 0.17 3.26
CA LYS A 401 14.33 -0.32 4.01
C LYS A 401 14.14 -0.28 5.52
N SER A 402 13.04 0.28 6.01
CA SER A 402 12.81 0.46 7.43
C SER A 402 12.69 -0.87 8.18
N ASN A 403 13.04 -0.87 9.47
CA ASN A 403 12.79 -2.03 10.34
C ASN A 403 11.29 -2.26 10.55
N THR A 404 10.50 -1.19 10.56
CA THR A 404 9.05 -1.23 10.69
C THR A 404 8.41 -2.06 9.57
N THR A 405 8.84 -1.83 8.32
CA THR A 405 8.35 -2.57 7.14
C THR A 405 8.61 -4.06 7.29
N VAL A 406 9.79 -4.45 7.77
CA VAL A 406 10.13 -5.85 8.06
C VAL A 406 9.20 -6.44 9.13
N MET A 407 9.04 -5.75 10.27
CA MET A 407 8.21 -6.25 11.35
C MET A 407 6.75 -6.44 10.92
N LEU A 408 6.18 -5.50 10.15
CA LEU A 408 4.82 -5.62 9.63
C LEU A 408 4.67 -6.79 8.65
N LEU A 409 5.65 -6.99 7.77
CA LEU A 409 5.67 -8.12 6.84
C LEU A 409 5.81 -9.47 7.56
N GLU A 410 6.59 -9.54 8.65
CA GLU A 410 6.65 -10.75 9.49
C GLU A 410 5.29 -11.05 10.12
N ARG A 411 4.59 -10.04 10.65
CA ARG A 411 3.22 -10.21 11.16
C ARG A 411 2.24 -10.63 10.04
N MET A 412 2.42 -10.11 8.83
CA MET A 412 1.64 -10.52 7.67
C MET A 412 1.85 -12.00 7.32
N VAL A 413 3.09 -12.49 7.37
CA VAL A 413 3.42 -13.92 7.17
C VAL A 413 2.76 -14.77 8.25
N GLU A 414 2.79 -14.35 9.51
CA GLU A 414 2.15 -15.05 10.63
C GLU A 414 0.63 -15.14 10.50
N CYS A 415 0.00 -14.14 9.86
CA CYS A 415 -1.44 -14.11 9.61
C CYS A 415 -1.85 -14.77 8.28
N ALA A 416 -0.90 -15.24 7.47
CA ALA A 416 -1.18 -15.85 6.17
C ALA A 416 -1.72 -17.28 6.32
N THR A 417 -2.96 -17.49 5.88
CA THR A 417 -3.67 -18.78 5.97
C THR A 417 -3.62 -19.50 4.62
N GLU A 418 -4.02 -18.80 3.57
CA GLU A 418 -4.04 -19.28 2.18
C GLU A 418 -2.65 -19.31 1.54
N ASP A 419 -2.47 -20.16 0.53
CA ASP A 419 -1.18 -20.31 -0.15
C ASP A 419 -0.77 -19.03 -0.90
N TRP A 420 -1.70 -18.36 -1.58
CA TRP A 420 -1.41 -17.09 -2.27
C TRP A 420 -1.00 -15.97 -1.29
N GLN A 421 -1.53 -16.00 -0.06
CA GLN A 421 -1.16 -15.04 0.99
C GLN A 421 0.29 -15.26 1.44
N LYS A 422 0.68 -16.53 1.65
CA LYS A 422 2.06 -16.90 1.97
C LYS A 422 3.01 -16.54 0.84
N GLN A 423 2.62 -16.82 -0.40
CA GLN A 423 3.37 -16.46 -1.60
C GLN A 423 3.67 -14.95 -1.64
N LEU A 424 2.64 -14.11 -1.50
CA LEU A 424 2.79 -12.65 -1.53
C LEU A 424 3.67 -12.16 -0.38
N ALA A 425 3.39 -12.59 0.86
CA ALA A 425 4.09 -12.10 2.03
C ALA A 425 5.57 -12.45 2.06
N LEU A 426 5.91 -13.70 1.75
CA LEU A 426 7.30 -14.16 1.67
C LEU A 426 8.05 -13.48 0.53
N HIS A 427 7.38 -13.26 -0.61
CA HIS A 427 7.97 -12.56 -1.76
C HIS A 427 8.26 -11.08 -1.45
N GLN A 428 7.31 -10.37 -0.83
CA GLN A 428 7.50 -8.97 -0.41
C GLN A 428 8.63 -8.84 0.63
N LEU A 429 8.70 -9.76 1.60
CA LEU A 429 9.79 -9.80 2.57
C LEU A 429 11.13 -10.04 1.89
N GLY A 430 11.20 -10.95 0.91
CA GLY A 430 12.38 -11.15 0.07
C GLY A 430 12.80 -9.87 -0.68
N CYS A 431 11.85 -9.11 -1.21
CA CYS A 431 12.09 -7.84 -1.89
C CYS A 431 12.68 -6.79 -0.94
N VAL A 432 12.10 -6.63 0.26
CA VAL A 432 12.59 -5.72 1.30
C VAL A 432 14.02 -6.07 1.73
N MET A 433 14.30 -7.34 1.99
CA MET A 433 15.65 -7.79 2.36
C MET A 433 16.67 -7.57 1.24
N LEU A 434 16.25 -7.71 -0.03
CA LEU A 434 17.11 -7.44 -1.17
C LEU A 434 17.50 -5.96 -1.25
N GLU A 435 16.55 -5.04 -1.04
CA GLU A 435 16.81 -3.60 -1.01
C GLU A 435 17.68 -3.17 0.19
N ARG A 436 17.53 -3.84 1.33
CA ARG A 436 18.42 -3.71 2.49
C ARG A 436 19.82 -4.29 2.26
N LYS A 437 20.05 -4.96 1.13
CA LYS A 437 21.31 -5.65 0.76
C LYS A 437 21.63 -6.85 1.65
N GLU A 438 20.62 -7.39 2.34
CA GLU A 438 20.71 -8.58 3.18
C GLU A 438 20.49 -9.84 2.31
N TYR A 439 21.43 -10.08 1.38
CA TYR A 439 21.25 -11.05 0.30
C TYR A 439 21.05 -12.50 0.76
N LYS A 440 21.56 -12.88 1.93
CA LYS A 440 21.38 -14.24 2.46
C LYS A 440 19.93 -14.46 2.89
N ASP A 441 19.36 -13.50 3.61
CA ASP A 441 18.00 -13.61 4.11
C ASP A 441 16.99 -13.36 3.01
N ALA A 442 17.27 -12.42 2.09
CA ALA A 442 16.49 -12.27 0.86
C ALA A 442 16.37 -13.60 0.08
N GLN A 443 17.49 -14.32 -0.10
CA GLN A 443 17.49 -15.61 -0.78
C GLN A 443 16.59 -16.63 -0.06
N LYS A 444 16.68 -16.74 1.27
CA LYS A 444 15.85 -17.66 2.05
C LYS A 444 14.36 -17.36 1.89
N TRP A 445 13.97 -16.10 2.03
CA TRP A 445 12.57 -15.70 1.91
C TRP A 445 12.01 -15.95 0.51
N PHE A 446 12.79 -15.66 -0.54
CA PHE A 446 12.40 -16.01 -1.90
C PHE A 446 12.31 -17.53 -2.11
N GLU A 447 13.24 -18.32 -1.56
CA GLU A 447 13.15 -19.80 -1.62
C GLU A 447 11.89 -20.32 -0.92
N SER A 448 11.51 -19.75 0.22
CA SER A 448 10.24 -20.05 0.91
C SER A 448 9.02 -19.64 0.09
N ALA A 449 9.05 -18.50 -0.60
CA ALA A 449 7.97 -18.08 -1.51
C ALA A 449 7.82 -19.05 -2.70
N VAL A 450 8.93 -19.55 -3.25
CA VAL A 450 8.93 -20.58 -4.31
C VAL A 450 8.33 -21.89 -3.78
N GLN A 451 8.68 -22.30 -2.56
CA GLN A 451 8.09 -23.49 -1.92
C GLN A 451 6.58 -23.34 -1.70
N ALA A 452 6.10 -22.12 -1.45
CA ALA A 452 4.67 -21.81 -1.38
C ALA A 452 3.97 -21.75 -2.76
N GLY A 453 4.71 -21.85 -3.86
CA GLY A 453 4.18 -21.89 -5.23
C GLY A 453 4.44 -20.64 -6.09
N HIS A 454 5.11 -19.61 -5.56
CA HIS A 454 5.38 -18.38 -6.31
C HIS A 454 6.63 -18.49 -7.20
N VAL A 455 6.45 -18.99 -8.42
CA VAL A 455 7.54 -19.23 -9.38
C VAL A 455 8.35 -17.96 -9.68
N TYR A 456 7.71 -16.79 -9.75
CA TYR A 456 8.41 -15.52 -10.04
C TYR A 456 9.46 -15.16 -8.98
N SER A 457 9.33 -15.62 -7.72
CA SER A 457 10.34 -15.41 -6.68
C SER A 457 11.71 -16.02 -7.01
N LEU A 458 11.81 -16.95 -7.97
CA LEU A 458 13.09 -17.45 -8.49
C LEU A 458 13.97 -16.32 -9.05
N VAL A 459 13.37 -15.25 -9.57
CA VAL A 459 14.08 -14.03 -9.99
C VAL A 459 14.82 -13.41 -8.80
N GLY A 460 14.15 -13.32 -7.64
CA GLY A 460 14.74 -12.87 -6.39
C GLY A 460 15.90 -13.73 -5.93
N VAL A 461 15.75 -15.06 -6.00
CA VAL A 461 16.83 -16.02 -5.71
C VAL A 461 18.04 -15.80 -6.62
N ALA A 462 17.82 -15.66 -7.93
CA ALA A 462 18.89 -15.42 -8.90
C ALA A 462 19.61 -14.09 -8.67
N ARG A 463 18.86 -13.02 -8.39
CA ARG A 463 19.43 -11.69 -8.11
C ARG A 463 20.24 -11.68 -6.82
N ALA A 464 19.71 -12.23 -5.73
CA ALA A 464 20.45 -12.37 -4.48
C ALA A 464 21.73 -13.20 -4.68
N THR A 465 21.64 -14.32 -5.41
CA THR A 465 22.78 -15.19 -5.74
C THR A 465 23.85 -14.47 -6.57
N ASN A 466 23.44 -13.68 -7.56
CA ASN A 466 24.35 -12.88 -8.38
C ASN A 466 25.03 -11.77 -7.56
N LYS A 467 24.30 -11.07 -6.69
CA LYS A 467 24.86 -10.05 -5.79
C LYS A 467 25.87 -10.62 -4.80
N ARG A 468 25.75 -11.91 -4.47
CA ARG A 468 26.75 -12.67 -3.69
C ARG A 468 27.97 -13.12 -4.50
N GLY A 469 28.03 -12.83 -5.80
CA GLY A 469 29.16 -13.15 -6.69
C GLY A 469 29.02 -14.46 -7.46
N HIS A 470 27.88 -15.15 -7.38
CA HIS A 470 27.67 -16.45 -8.04
C HIS A 470 26.88 -16.31 -9.35
N LYS A 471 27.38 -15.52 -10.30
CA LYS A 471 26.71 -15.21 -11.58
C LYS A 471 26.29 -16.46 -12.38
N TYR A 472 27.17 -17.47 -12.49
CA TYR A 472 26.86 -18.71 -13.22
C TYR A 472 25.70 -19.52 -12.60
N LYS A 473 25.60 -19.54 -11.26
CA LYS A 473 24.48 -20.21 -10.58
C LYS A 473 23.15 -19.52 -10.87
N ALA A 474 23.15 -18.18 -10.88
CA ALA A 474 21.98 -17.39 -11.23
C ALA A 474 21.55 -17.64 -12.70
N TYR A 475 22.51 -17.67 -13.62
CA TYR A 475 22.25 -18.02 -15.02
C TYR A 475 21.63 -19.42 -15.17
N LYS A 476 22.23 -20.43 -14.52
CA LYS A 476 21.72 -21.82 -14.58
C LYS A 476 20.28 -21.92 -14.06
N LEU A 477 19.96 -21.19 -12.98
CA LEU A 477 18.62 -21.14 -12.41
C LEU A 477 17.60 -20.52 -13.36
N MET A 478 17.93 -19.40 -13.99
CA MET A 478 17.04 -18.77 -14.98
C MET A 478 16.90 -19.64 -16.24
N ASN A 479 17.96 -20.35 -16.62
CA ASN A 479 17.90 -21.27 -17.75
C ASN A 479 16.99 -22.47 -17.48
N SER A 480 17.01 -23.04 -16.27
CA SER A 480 16.09 -24.12 -15.90
C SER A 480 14.64 -23.63 -15.87
N LEU A 481 14.40 -22.44 -15.33
CA LEU A 481 13.08 -21.80 -15.35
C LEU A 481 12.49 -21.70 -16.78
N VAL A 482 13.29 -21.22 -17.74
CA VAL A 482 12.87 -21.10 -19.15
C VAL A 482 12.58 -22.48 -19.78
N SER A 483 13.24 -23.55 -19.35
CA SER A 483 13.01 -24.89 -19.88
C SER A 483 11.84 -25.64 -19.24
N GLU A 484 11.54 -25.34 -17.97
CA GLU A 484 10.52 -26.04 -17.17
C GLU A 484 9.12 -25.45 -17.37
N TYR A 485 9.02 -24.15 -17.65
CA TYR A 485 7.76 -23.42 -17.76
C TYR A 485 7.56 -22.85 -19.16
N THR A 486 6.32 -22.44 -19.47
CA THR A 486 6.01 -21.71 -20.71
C THR A 486 6.88 -20.45 -20.80
N PRO A 487 7.76 -20.34 -21.81
CA PRO A 487 8.66 -19.20 -21.92
C PRO A 487 7.91 -17.89 -22.02
N SER A 488 8.37 -16.88 -21.28
CA SER A 488 7.79 -15.53 -21.27
C SER A 488 8.89 -14.48 -21.46
N GLY A 489 8.55 -13.33 -22.04
CA GLY A 489 9.54 -12.28 -22.35
C GLY A 489 10.37 -11.85 -21.13
N TRP A 490 9.74 -11.74 -19.96
CA TRP A 490 10.43 -11.37 -18.72
C TRP A 490 11.47 -12.42 -18.28
N MET A 491 11.29 -13.71 -18.60
CA MET A 491 12.25 -14.75 -18.23
C MET A 491 13.55 -14.60 -19.00
N TYR A 492 13.46 -14.33 -20.31
CA TYR A 492 14.63 -14.03 -21.14
C TYR A 492 15.31 -12.73 -20.72
N GLN A 493 14.51 -11.71 -20.37
CA GLN A 493 15.03 -10.45 -19.83
C GLN A 493 15.84 -10.67 -18.54
N GLU A 494 15.33 -11.47 -17.60
CA GLU A 494 16.06 -11.78 -16.36
C GLU A 494 17.30 -12.64 -16.62
N ARG A 495 17.21 -13.64 -17.51
CA ARG A 495 18.37 -14.45 -17.91
C ARG A 495 19.48 -13.61 -18.53
N ALA A 496 19.13 -12.64 -19.37
CA ALA A 496 20.05 -11.69 -19.99
C ALA A 496 20.93 -10.96 -18.96
N LEU A 497 20.42 -10.65 -17.76
CA LEU A 497 21.23 -10.02 -16.70
C LEU A 497 22.46 -10.86 -16.30
N TYR A 498 22.44 -12.17 -16.56
CA TYR A 498 23.49 -13.11 -16.21
C TYR A 498 24.26 -13.65 -17.41
N SER A 499 23.86 -13.29 -18.63
CA SER A 499 24.51 -13.67 -19.88
C SER A 499 25.64 -12.68 -20.25
N SER A 500 26.36 -12.94 -21.35
CA SER A 500 27.29 -12.00 -21.97
C SER A 500 27.40 -12.21 -23.49
N GLY A 501 27.85 -11.18 -24.21
CA GLY A 501 28.13 -11.27 -25.64
C GLY A 501 26.91 -11.65 -26.49
N LYS A 502 27.04 -12.69 -27.32
CA LYS A 502 26.00 -13.11 -28.27
C LYS A 502 24.76 -13.68 -27.58
N GLU A 503 24.94 -14.46 -26.52
CA GLU A 503 23.83 -15.08 -25.77
C GLU A 503 22.92 -14.01 -25.17
N LEU A 504 23.52 -12.97 -24.59
CA LEU A 504 22.80 -11.80 -24.09
C LEU A 504 21.94 -11.17 -25.19
N MET A 505 22.49 -10.93 -26.39
CA MET A 505 21.74 -10.33 -27.48
C MET A 505 20.59 -11.23 -27.98
N MET A 506 20.79 -12.55 -27.97
CA MET A 506 19.72 -13.50 -28.29
C MET A 506 18.59 -13.43 -27.26
N ASP A 507 18.92 -13.43 -25.96
CA ASP A 507 17.94 -13.29 -24.89
C ASP A 507 17.14 -11.99 -25.00
N LEU A 508 17.80 -10.86 -25.30
CA LEU A 508 17.12 -9.57 -25.48
C LEU A 508 16.16 -9.57 -26.69
N ASN A 509 16.54 -10.22 -27.79
CA ASN A 509 15.67 -10.34 -28.95
C ASN A 509 14.45 -11.20 -28.65
N SER A 510 14.65 -12.39 -28.06
CA SER A 510 13.57 -13.27 -27.62
C SER A 510 12.63 -12.58 -26.63
N ALA A 511 13.18 -11.77 -25.72
CA ALA A 511 12.37 -10.99 -24.77
C ALA A 511 11.39 -10.06 -25.49
N THR A 512 11.86 -9.31 -26.50
CA THR A 512 11.02 -8.36 -27.25
C THR A 512 10.09 -9.00 -28.27
N GLU A 513 10.43 -10.18 -28.79
CA GLU A 513 9.53 -10.97 -29.65
C GLU A 513 8.32 -11.49 -28.87
N MET A 514 8.54 -11.86 -27.60
CA MET A 514 7.50 -12.37 -26.71
C MET A 514 6.71 -11.25 -26.03
N ASP A 515 7.38 -10.16 -25.65
CA ASP A 515 6.75 -9.01 -24.99
C ASP A 515 7.42 -7.69 -25.44
N PRO A 516 6.81 -6.95 -26.37
CA PRO A 516 7.37 -5.69 -26.87
C PRO A 516 7.24 -4.52 -25.87
N THR A 517 6.55 -4.71 -24.75
CA THR A 517 6.35 -3.66 -23.72
C THR A 517 7.49 -3.60 -22.70
N LEU A 518 8.39 -4.59 -22.71
CA LEU A 518 9.56 -4.64 -21.83
C LEU A 518 10.59 -3.57 -22.19
N SER A 519 10.85 -2.63 -21.28
CA SER A 519 11.76 -1.51 -21.56
C SER A 519 13.25 -1.88 -21.54
N TYR A 520 13.65 -2.81 -20.69
CA TYR A 520 15.06 -3.14 -20.48
C TYR A 520 15.78 -3.59 -21.76
N PRO A 521 15.23 -4.49 -22.60
CA PRO A 521 15.87 -4.88 -23.85
C PRO A 521 16.15 -3.72 -24.80
N TYR A 522 15.19 -2.81 -25.00
CA TYR A 522 15.39 -1.63 -25.86
C TYR A 522 16.44 -0.70 -25.27
N LYS A 523 16.40 -0.43 -23.96
CA LYS A 523 17.41 0.41 -23.27
C LYS A 523 18.82 -0.17 -23.45
N TYR A 524 18.98 -1.48 -23.24
CA TYR A 524 20.28 -2.14 -23.38
C TYR A 524 20.80 -2.06 -24.82
N ARG A 525 19.98 -2.44 -25.81
CA ARG A 525 20.37 -2.40 -27.24
C ARG A 525 20.70 -0.98 -27.69
N ALA A 526 19.92 0.02 -27.28
CA ALA A 526 20.16 1.41 -27.63
C ALA A 526 21.50 1.94 -27.07
N ILE A 527 21.82 1.61 -25.81
CA ILE A 527 23.11 1.97 -25.20
C ILE A 527 24.27 1.27 -25.92
N SER A 528 24.13 -0.03 -26.23
CA SER A 528 25.15 -0.77 -26.98
C SER A 528 25.41 -0.14 -28.35
N LEU A 529 24.36 0.31 -29.06
CA LEU A 529 24.48 1.02 -30.33
C LEU A 529 25.14 2.40 -30.18
N MET A 530 24.85 3.09 -29.08
CA MET A 530 25.47 4.37 -28.76
C MET A 530 26.98 4.22 -28.50
N GLU A 531 27.40 3.16 -27.81
CA GLU A 531 28.82 2.82 -27.62
C GLU A 531 29.51 2.44 -28.92
N GLU A 532 28.79 1.81 -29.86
CA GLU A 532 29.26 1.58 -31.24
C GLU A 532 29.26 2.84 -32.11
N HIS A 533 28.98 4.03 -31.55
CA HIS A 533 28.85 5.31 -32.26
C HIS A 533 27.73 5.36 -33.32
N LYS A 534 26.75 4.44 -33.26
CA LYS A 534 25.59 4.41 -34.15
C LYS A 534 24.41 5.18 -33.54
N ILE A 535 24.57 6.49 -33.35
CA ILE A 535 23.62 7.35 -32.62
C ILE A 535 22.21 7.30 -33.24
N GLY A 536 22.09 7.39 -34.57
CA GLY A 536 20.79 7.30 -35.25
C GLY A 536 20.07 5.97 -35.06
N ALA A 537 20.81 4.86 -35.00
CA ALA A 537 20.25 3.55 -34.71
C ALA A 537 19.82 3.44 -33.23
N ALA A 538 20.59 4.02 -32.30
CA ALA A 538 20.25 4.06 -30.88
C ALA A 538 18.94 4.83 -30.63
N ILE A 539 18.77 6.00 -31.27
CA ILE A 539 17.52 6.78 -31.20
C ILE A 539 16.35 6.00 -31.80
N SER A 540 16.56 5.36 -32.95
CA SER A 540 15.54 4.53 -33.59
C SER A 540 15.12 3.36 -32.69
N GLU A 541 16.06 2.77 -31.95
CA GLU A 541 15.81 1.66 -31.04
C GLU A 541 15.02 2.09 -29.80
N ILE A 542 15.39 3.20 -29.14
CA ILE A 542 14.64 3.70 -27.98
C ILE A 542 13.26 4.24 -28.39
N ASN A 543 13.10 4.74 -29.61
CA ASN A 543 11.79 5.16 -30.12
C ASN A 543 10.79 3.99 -30.21
N LYS A 544 11.26 2.75 -30.40
CA LYS A 544 10.37 1.57 -30.40
C LYS A 544 9.65 1.41 -29.07
N ILE A 545 10.37 1.50 -27.94
CA ILE A 545 9.75 1.37 -26.61
C ILE A 545 8.92 2.60 -26.23
N ILE A 546 9.38 3.81 -26.59
CA ILE A 546 8.61 5.04 -26.32
C ILE A 546 7.26 5.00 -27.04
N GLY A 547 7.18 4.32 -28.19
CA GLY A 547 5.92 4.05 -28.88
C GLY A 547 4.93 3.21 -28.06
N PHE A 548 5.40 2.31 -27.19
CA PHE A 548 4.54 1.50 -26.31
C PHE A 548 4.30 2.15 -24.94
N LYS A 549 5.36 2.67 -24.31
CA LYS A 549 5.32 3.22 -22.96
C LYS A 549 6.29 4.37 -22.82
N VAL A 550 5.78 5.54 -22.46
CA VAL A 550 6.60 6.69 -22.08
C VAL A 550 7.00 6.52 -20.62
N SER A 551 8.30 6.36 -20.36
CA SER A 551 8.86 6.35 -19.00
C SER A 551 9.96 7.40 -18.88
N PRO A 552 10.13 8.04 -17.69
CA PRO A 552 11.17 9.05 -17.47
C PRO A 552 12.57 8.57 -17.90
N ASP A 553 12.96 7.35 -17.51
CA ASP A 553 14.23 6.74 -17.90
C ASP A 553 14.45 6.65 -19.43
N CYS A 554 13.38 6.42 -20.21
CA CYS A 554 13.49 6.30 -21.67
C CYS A 554 13.62 7.68 -22.32
N LEU A 555 12.92 8.69 -21.80
CA LEU A 555 13.05 10.08 -22.23
C LEU A 555 14.44 10.64 -21.89
N GLU A 556 14.97 10.34 -20.70
CA GLU A 556 16.33 10.72 -20.32
C GLU A 556 17.36 10.12 -21.28
N LEU A 557 17.25 8.82 -21.59
CA LEU A 557 18.16 8.15 -22.52
C LEU A 557 18.08 8.73 -23.94
N ARG A 558 16.88 9.04 -24.44
CA ARG A 558 16.74 9.64 -25.76
C ARG A 558 17.24 11.08 -25.80
N ALA A 559 16.97 11.88 -24.77
CA ALA A 559 17.53 13.23 -24.64
C ALA A 559 19.06 13.20 -24.67
N TRP A 560 19.69 12.22 -23.98
CA TRP A 560 21.13 12.03 -24.05
C TRP A 560 21.63 11.70 -25.46
N PHE A 561 20.97 10.79 -26.18
CA PHE A 561 21.34 10.47 -27.56
C PHE A 561 21.17 11.65 -28.51
N LEU A 562 20.14 12.47 -28.31
CA LEU A 562 19.87 13.67 -29.10
C LEU A 562 20.92 14.77 -28.86
N ILE A 563 21.31 15.00 -27.60
CA ILE A 563 22.45 15.87 -27.26
C ILE A 563 23.73 15.38 -27.95
N ALA A 564 23.98 14.07 -27.94
CA ALA A 564 25.13 13.48 -28.62
C ALA A 564 25.07 13.59 -30.15
N MET A 565 23.87 13.76 -30.72
CA MET A 565 23.63 14.04 -32.14
C MET A 565 23.66 15.54 -32.46
N GLU A 566 23.79 16.40 -31.44
CA GLU A 566 23.64 17.87 -31.53
C GLU A 566 22.21 18.33 -31.91
N ASP A 567 21.21 17.46 -31.76
CA ASP A 567 19.79 17.81 -31.87
C ASP A 567 19.27 18.35 -30.52
N TYR A 568 19.58 19.61 -30.24
CA TYR A 568 19.19 20.27 -28.99
C TYR A 568 17.68 20.53 -28.91
N GLU A 569 16.98 20.68 -30.05
CA GLU A 569 15.53 20.92 -30.06
C GLU A 569 14.76 19.67 -29.60
N GLY A 570 15.14 18.50 -30.13
CA GLY A 570 14.60 17.23 -29.71
C GLY A 570 14.91 16.93 -28.24
N ALA A 571 16.14 17.19 -27.81
CA ALA A 571 16.54 16.97 -26.41
C ALA A 571 15.75 17.86 -25.45
N LEU A 572 15.57 19.15 -25.77
CA LEU A 572 14.78 20.08 -24.95
C LEU A 572 13.32 19.62 -24.82
N THR A 573 12.78 19.06 -25.90
CA THR A 573 11.43 18.52 -25.96
C THR A 573 11.27 17.33 -25.00
N ASP A 574 12.20 16.39 -25.02
CA ASP A 574 12.19 15.22 -24.13
C ASP A 574 12.34 15.58 -22.66
N VAL A 575 13.22 16.55 -22.34
CA VAL A 575 13.46 16.99 -20.95
C VAL A 575 12.21 17.66 -20.38
N ARG A 576 11.51 18.47 -21.17
CA ARG A 576 10.25 19.10 -20.74
C ARG A 576 9.12 18.10 -20.57
N ALA A 577 9.06 17.08 -21.43
CA ALA A 577 8.12 15.98 -21.28
C ALA A 577 8.42 15.13 -20.05
N LEU A 578 9.69 14.98 -19.69
CA LEU A 578 10.08 14.31 -18.46
C LEU A 578 9.67 15.14 -17.23
N LEU A 579 9.91 16.45 -17.21
CA LEU A 579 9.54 17.35 -16.09
C LEU A 579 8.03 17.52 -15.87
N THR A 580 7.22 17.12 -16.84
CA THR A 580 5.76 17.08 -16.71
C THR A 580 5.28 15.81 -16.06
N LEU A 581 6.00 14.70 -16.26
CA LEU A 581 5.72 13.44 -15.60
C LEU A 581 6.23 13.46 -14.16
N ASP A 582 7.41 14.04 -13.95
CA ASP A 582 8.02 14.23 -12.63
C ASP A 582 8.72 15.61 -12.56
N PRO A 583 8.08 16.61 -11.91
CA PRO A 583 8.65 17.95 -11.77
C PRO A 583 9.98 18.01 -11.03
N HIS A 584 10.28 17.04 -10.17
CA HIS A 584 11.48 17.01 -9.34
C HIS A 584 12.52 16.00 -9.86
N TYR A 585 12.38 15.54 -11.11
CA TYR A 585 13.23 14.50 -11.66
C TYR A 585 14.69 14.96 -11.76
N MET A 586 15.57 14.11 -11.23
CA MET A 586 17.01 14.34 -11.26
C MET A 586 17.67 13.49 -12.34
N MET A 587 18.02 14.14 -13.45
CA MET A 587 18.67 13.53 -14.59
C MET A 587 20.12 13.13 -14.29
N PHE A 588 20.63 12.21 -15.11
CA PHE A 588 22.00 11.73 -15.14
C PHE A 588 22.46 11.17 -13.78
N HIS A 589 21.61 10.31 -13.22
CA HIS A 589 21.80 9.66 -11.92
C HIS A 589 21.84 10.63 -10.74
N GLY A 590 20.86 11.53 -10.63
CA GLY A 590 20.76 12.41 -9.47
C GLY A 590 21.63 13.66 -9.54
N LYS A 591 22.23 13.96 -10.69
CA LYS A 591 23.30 14.98 -10.79
C LYS A 591 22.82 16.33 -11.29
N LEU A 592 21.78 16.33 -12.12
CA LEU A 592 21.31 17.53 -12.80
C LEU A 592 19.80 17.61 -12.67
N HIS A 593 19.29 18.70 -12.10
CA HIS A 593 17.86 18.95 -12.13
C HIS A 593 17.43 19.20 -13.58
N GLY A 594 16.28 18.67 -14.01
CA GLY A 594 15.85 18.84 -15.40
C GLY A 594 15.76 20.31 -15.82
N ASP A 595 15.35 21.22 -14.92
CA ASP A 595 15.31 22.67 -15.20
C ASP A 595 16.68 23.25 -15.57
N GLN A 596 17.75 22.79 -14.92
CA GLN A 596 19.11 23.26 -15.21
C GLN A 596 19.51 22.85 -16.63
N LEU A 597 19.11 21.65 -17.07
CA LEU A 597 19.35 21.21 -18.45
C LEU A 597 18.51 22.02 -19.44
N VAL A 598 17.26 22.34 -19.09
CA VAL A 598 16.38 23.21 -19.90
C VAL A 598 17.03 24.58 -20.10
N GLU A 599 17.57 25.20 -19.05
CA GLU A 599 18.27 26.49 -19.17
C GLU A 599 19.49 26.41 -20.09
N LEU A 600 20.30 25.36 -19.96
CA LEU A 600 21.46 25.15 -20.83
C LEU A 600 21.08 24.96 -22.31
N LEU A 601 20.01 24.21 -22.57
CA LEU A 601 19.52 23.95 -23.93
C LEU A 601 18.80 25.15 -24.55
N ARG A 602 18.16 26.01 -23.74
CA ARG A 602 17.47 27.24 -24.20
C ARG A 602 18.39 28.20 -24.95
N HIS A 603 19.69 28.21 -24.66
CA HIS A 603 20.64 29.08 -25.36
C HIS A 603 20.85 28.68 -26.83
N ASN A 604 20.49 27.44 -27.20
CA ASN A 604 20.75 26.88 -28.52
C ASN A 604 19.49 26.68 -29.37
N VAL A 605 18.29 27.01 -28.86
CA VAL A 605 16.99 26.64 -29.46
C VAL A 605 15.96 27.77 -29.36
N GLN A 606 15.01 27.84 -30.30
CA GLN A 606 13.85 28.75 -30.22
C GLN A 606 12.93 28.44 -29.02
N GLN A 607 12.26 29.46 -28.50
CA GLN A 607 11.35 29.30 -27.37
C GLN A 607 10.07 28.53 -27.77
N CYS A 608 10.03 27.23 -27.50
CA CYS A 608 8.79 26.45 -27.49
C CYS A 608 8.16 26.49 -26.09
N SER A 609 6.83 26.46 -25.96
CA SER A 609 6.19 26.22 -24.65
C SER A 609 6.23 24.72 -24.30
N GLN A 610 6.01 24.39 -23.03
CA GLN A 610 5.92 23.00 -22.55
C GLN A 610 4.86 22.20 -23.32
N ALA A 611 3.72 22.83 -23.61
CA ALA A 611 2.66 22.24 -24.42
C ALA A 611 3.04 22.05 -25.91
N ASP A 612 3.91 22.89 -26.48
CA ASP A 612 4.37 22.71 -27.88
C ASP A 612 5.36 21.55 -28.00
N CYS A 613 6.26 21.41 -27.01
CA CYS A 613 7.18 20.27 -26.91
C CYS A 613 6.40 18.95 -26.81
N TRP A 614 5.38 18.91 -25.96
CA TRP A 614 4.52 17.74 -25.88
C TRP A 614 3.81 17.43 -27.19
N MET A 615 3.28 18.43 -27.90
CA MET A 615 2.62 18.21 -29.18
C MET A 615 3.56 17.57 -30.22
N GLN A 616 4.83 17.94 -30.26
CA GLN A 616 5.82 17.34 -31.17
C GLN A 616 6.13 15.87 -30.82
N LEU A 617 6.16 15.56 -29.53
CA LEU A 617 6.27 14.20 -29.00
C LEU A 617 5.01 13.37 -29.29
N TYR A 618 3.86 14.02 -29.21
CA TYR A 618 2.52 13.43 -29.27
C TYR A 618 2.16 12.89 -30.65
N ASP A 619 2.53 13.59 -31.74
CA ASP A 619 2.31 13.10 -33.11
C ASP A 619 2.99 11.75 -33.40
N ARG A 620 3.95 11.33 -32.55
CA ARG A 620 4.62 10.03 -32.64
C ARG A 620 4.08 8.97 -31.65
N TRP A 621 3.33 9.37 -30.62
CA TRP A 621 2.94 8.51 -29.49
C TRP A 621 1.44 8.16 -29.45
N SER A 622 0.57 9.06 -29.91
CA SER A 622 -0.90 8.94 -29.79
C SER A 622 -1.51 7.71 -30.48
N SER A 623 -0.75 6.91 -31.24
CA SER A 623 -1.31 5.72 -31.90
C SER A 623 -1.54 4.54 -30.96
N VAL A 624 -0.87 4.48 -29.80
CA VAL A 624 -0.77 3.24 -28.98
C VAL A 624 -1.38 3.34 -27.58
N ASP A 625 -1.31 4.49 -26.90
CA ASP A 625 -1.83 4.65 -25.53
C ASP A 625 -2.69 5.92 -25.38
N ASP A 626 -3.98 5.79 -25.69
CA ASP A 626 -4.94 6.90 -25.59
C ASP A 626 -5.18 7.33 -24.13
N ILE A 627 -5.07 6.42 -23.16
CA ILE A 627 -5.32 6.70 -21.73
C ILE A 627 -4.15 7.47 -21.10
N GLY A 628 -2.91 7.01 -21.32
CA GLY A 628 -1.73 7.76 -20.91
C GLY A 628 -1.69 9.12 -21.59
N SER A 629 -2.00 9.17 -22.88
CA SER A 629 -2.12 10.42 -23.64
C SER A 629 -3.12 11.39 -23.01
N LEU A 630 -4.28 10.90 -22.57
CA LEU A 630 -5.32 11.71 -21.94
C LEU A 630 -4.89 12.25 -20.57
N ALA A 631 -4.22 11.42 -19.75
CA ALA A 631 -3.71 11.82 -18.44
C ALA A 631 -2.71 12.98 -18.55
N VAL A 632 -1.79 12.90 -19.52
CA VAL A 632 -0.80 13.96 -19.75
C VAL A 632 -1.49 15.22 -20.29
N VAL A 633 -2.44 15.11 -21.22
CA VAL A 633 -3.22 16.27 -21.71
C VAL A 633 -3.98 16.95 -20.58
N HIS A 634 -4.55 16.17 -19.65
CA HIS A 634 -5.22 16.71 -18.47
C HIS A 634 -4.26 17.50 -17.56
N HIS A 635 -3.08 16.95 -17.28
CA HIS A 635 -2.04 17.64 -16.51
C HIS A 635 -1.55 18.92 -17.21
N MET A 636 -1.42 18.90 -18.54
CA MET A 636 -1.06 20.10 -19.30
C MET A 636 -2.15 21.18 -19.27
N LEU A 637 -3.44 20.79 -19.34
CA LEU A 637 -4.56 21.72 -19.24
C LEU A 637 -4.66 22.38 -17.85
N ALA A 638 -4.19 21.70 -16.79
CA ALA A 638 -4.08 22.30 -15.47
C ALA A 638 -3.04 23.44 -15.43
N ASN A 639 -1.93 23.27 -16.18
CA ASN A 639 -0.87 24.28 -16.25
C ASN A 639 -1.16 25.40 -17.26
N ASP A 640 -1.79 25.08 -18.39
CA ASP A 640 -2.15 26.04 -19.44
C ASP A 640 -3.60 25.81 -19.91
N PRO A 641 -4.59 26.29 -19.13
CA PRO A 641 -5.99 26.16 -19.49
C PRO A 641 -6.37 27.06 -20.67
N GLY A 642 -5.49 27.91 -21.21
CA GLY A 642 -5.82 28.81 -22.33
C GLY A 642 -5.76 28.13 -23.70
N LYS A 643 -5.02 27.01 -23.82
CA LYS A 643 -4.71 26.39 -25.11
C LYS A 643 -5.90 25.59 -25.69
N SER A 644 -6.57 26.19 -26.68
CA SER A 644 -7.66 25.57 -27.45
C SER A 644 -7.25 24.24 -28.10
N LEU A 645 -6.00 24.12 -28.53
CA LEU A 645 -5.46 22.90 -29.15
C LEU A 645 -5.44 21.70 -28.19
N LEU A 646 -5.10 21.91 -26.91
CA LEU A 646 -5.09 20.84 -25.91
C LEU A 646 -6.50 20.32 -25.63
N ARG A 647 -7.50 21.22 -25.56
CA ARG A 647 -8.92 20.83 -25.41
C ARG A 647 -9.44 20.08 -26.63
N PHE A 648 -9.08 20.51 -27.84
CA PHE A 648 -9.43 19.81 -29.07
C PHE A 648 -8.86 18.39 -29.08
N ARG A 649 -7.62 18.21 -28.63
CA ARG A 649 -7.00 16.88 -28.51
C ARG A 649 -7.63 16.03 -27.41
N GLN A 650 -7.95 16.61 -26.25
CA GLN A 650 -8.71 15.94 -25.21
C GLN A 650 -10.03 15.39 -25.78
N SER A 651 -10.75 16.19 -26.58
CA SER A 651 -11.98 15.73 -27.22
C SER A 651 -11.76 14.61 -28.23
N LEU A 652 -10.66 14.65 -29.00
CA LEU A 652 -10.32 13.57 -29.94
C LEU A 652 -9.97 12.26 -29.24
N LEU A 653 -9.23 12.32 -28.14
CA LEU A 653 -8.89 11.14 -27.33
C LEU A 653 -10.13 10.54 -26.65
N LEU A 654 -11.07 11.37 -26.21
CA LEU A 654 -12.33 10.91 -25.62
C LEU A 654 -13.29 10.30 -26.66
N LEU A 655 -13.10 10.61 -27.95
CA LEU A 655 -13.90 10.09 -29.06
C LEU A 655 -13.40 8.74 -29.59
N ARG A 656 -12.13 8.41 -29.34
CA ARG A 656 -11.49 7.18 -29.79
C ARG A 656 -11.61 6.12 -28.70
#